data_AF-A0A2T1E0K7-F1
#
_entry.id   AF-A0A2T1E0K7-F1
#
_cell.length_a   1.000
_cell.length_b   1.000
_cell.length_c   1.000
_cell.angle_alpha   90.00
_cell.angle_beta   90.00
_cell.angle_gamma   90.00
#
_symmetry.space_group_name_H-M   'P 1'
#
loop_
_entity.id
_entity.type
_entity.pdbx_description
1 polymer ?
#
loop_
_entity_poly.entity_id
_entity_poly.type
_entity_poly.pdbx_seq_one_letter_code
_entity_poly.pdbx_strand_id
1 'polypeptide(L)'
;MADVFISYSRKDKDFVKALHTALVTCDRNAWVDWEDIPLTADWWQEIEHGIEAADTVVFVVSADSVASKVCNQEIDHAVQHNKRLIPVIRRDDFDTQQAHDALRRHNWLFFRGCDDFDSAFQRLIEAIDTDLEHVRQHTRVLVRAIEWDDKQRNPDLLLRGSELDAVIQWITQNAEKEPRSTQIQREYIDASRRAESDRQEAQIQRQHQEIRKQRRWLGAVTVALLVASGLGLLAFTQYQTAETRRKQIELSQIETLSMSADAFLTANQGLEGLMQGLRAARKLQTIEGVTDDTKWQVMAALQQALNKMRERNRFEGHQDQVWMVSFSPDGRTIASASRDNTVKLWNLDGKLLTTLKEHTDPVTWVSFSPDGQMIATASVDKTIKLWRRDGKLIRTLKGHTDEVFSVNFSPNGQQLVAVSRGSTIKFWTLDGRALKSMDAHAGGVWNASFSPDGKLLVSAGNDKTVKLWTASGERLKTFMGHTNQVRRVTFSPDGKLIASVDLDSTIKLWNLDGKELASINGHRTSEIWGLSFSPDGQSLVSAGEDGTVKRWTIEGKELETLGTFDTPIAGVSFSPDGRLLALGSRDNTVRLWNVNRPVLKHNAAINDVRFSPDNQLLATASNDKTVKLWSVDGAFLKTLRGYEAPVEWVSFTPDSKTINSATNVGTTRLWNQAGRALKVPKGQSGEFQRASFSPDGQTIALAGEDGTVKLLDFKRKPLVEFKASKTQVNEVSFSPDGTIIAVPSRDGTITLWNRAGKQLATLRGHTAAVRYISFSPDGKTLASASRDKTIKLWNLDGKELKTLRGHTSQINQVAFSPDGTLIATAAERVVKLWNRDGKELATLKGHDDTIWGLSFSPDGKTLATAGKDGIALLWSLDFDTLVVHTCHWLSDYLKTNPNVSDRDRQLCTGVERDWIAEGEELARAGDIDGATQRFQEALKRKPGLKFDPKIKAQQIAAVLPLDQGDELAISGDLDGAAAKFRLALERYPGLGFDPQTKARQSAAIALIDKGEDLANKNDVEQAFPLYAKAQQLDPTIEISADTWNTLCWVGALKGYATKVLDACEKAVALAPEDANIQDSRGVARALTGDFQGAIADFQVFVNWVDGNGGKLPEIQQEKADRQRWIKELRAGRNPLTPEELRRQL
;
A
#
# COMPACT_ATOMS: atom_id res chain seq x y z
N MET A 1 85.94 56.25 47.34
CA MET A 1 85.97 57.63 46.81
C MET A 1 86.41 58.53 47.94
N ALA A 2 87.44 59.33 47.72
CA ALA A 2 87.87 60.37 48.65
C ALA A 2 87.15 61.68 48.28
N ASP A 3 86.94 62.57 49.24
CA ASP A 3 86.41 63.90 48.92
C ASP A 3 87.50 64.78 48.30
N VAL A 4 88.75 64.61 48.77
CA VAL A 4 89.89 65.41 48.34
C VAL A 4 91.10 64.51 48.07
N PHE A 5 91.85 64.77 46.99
CA PHE A 5 93.20 64.26 46.79
C PHE A 5 94.18 65.43 46.96
N ILE A 6 95.18 65.30 47.82
CA ILE A 6 96.14 66.37 48.04
C ILE A 6 97.44 66.07 47.30
N SER A 7 97.70 66.84 46.24
CA SER A 7 98.97 66.79 45.49
C SER A 7 99.94 67.84 46.05
N TYR A 8 101.17 67.44 46.35
CA TYR A 8 102.13 68.32 47.03
C TYR A 8 103.59 67.84 46.85
N SER A 9 104.55 68.75 47.10
CA SER A 9 105.97 68.38 47.19
C SER A 9 106.29 67.84 48.58
N ARG A 10 107.13 66.80 48.68
CA ARG A 10 107.54 66.22 49.98
C ARG A 10 108.14 67.23 50.97
N LYS A 11 108.68 68.35 50.49
CA LYS A 11 109.20 69.44 51.35
C LYS A 11 108.10 70.29 52.00
N ASP A 12 106.86 70.16 51.54
CA ASP A 12 105.67 70.81 52.11
C ASP A 12 104.88 69.89 53.04
N LYS A 13 105.39 68.69 53.33
CA LYS A 13 104.69 67.64 54.08
C LYS A 13 104.14 68.10 55.43
N ASP A 14 104.84 68.95 56.17
CA ASP A 14 104.36 69.42 57.47
C ASP A 14 103.12 70.33 57.35
N PHE A 15 103.04 71.14 56.29
CA PHE A 15 101.82 71.91 55.99
C PHE A 15 100.69 70.98 55.54
N VAL A 16 100.99 70.02 54.67
CA VAL A 16 99.97 69.08 54.17
C VAL A 16 99.44 68.19 55.28
N LYS A 17 100.24 67.80 56.27
CA LYS A 17 99.75 67.12 57.48
C LYS A 17 98.72 67.97 58.22
N ALA A 18 98.98 69.26 58.42
CA ALA A 18 98.03 70.16 59.08
C ALA A 18 96.74 70.31 58.25
N LEU A 19 96.87 70.46 56.93
CA LEU A 19 95.74 70.56 56.01
C LEU A 19 94.90 69.28 55.98
N HIS A 20 95.55 68.12 55.91
CA HIS A 20 94.92 66.80 55.97
C HIS A 20 94.17 66.60 57.28
N THR A 21 94.80 66.87 58.43
CA THR A 21 94.13 66.78 59.73
C THR A 21 92.91 67.71 59.82
N ALA A 22 93.00 68.93 59.26
CA ALA A 22 91.88 69.85 59.24
C ALA A 22 90.72 69.35 58.35
N LEU A 23 91.01 68.82 57.15
CA LEU A 23 90.00 68.22 56.26
C LEU A 23 89.29 67.03 56.93
N VAL A 24 90.06 66.11 57.52
CA VAL A 24 89.51 64.94 58.21
C VAL A 24 88.66 65.34 59.41
N THR A 25 89.07 66.35 60.17
CA THR A 25 88.30 66.87 61.33
C THR A 25 86.96 67.50 60.88
N CYS A 26 86.89 68.02 59.66
CA CYS A 26 85.67 68.55 59.04
C CYS A 26 84.85 67.51 58.26
N ASP A 27 85.08 66.22 58.52
CA ASP A 27 84.37 65.11 57.85
C ASP A 27 84.54 65.18 56.32
N ARG A 28 85.77 65.48 55.86
CA ARG A 28 86.20 65.33 54.46
C ARG A 28 87.30 64.29 54.40
N ASN A 29 87.05 63.22 53.65
CA ASN A 29 88.03 62.17 53.43
C ASN A 29 89.11 62.67 52.47
N ALA A 30 90.35 62.84 52.95
CA ALA A 30 91.44 63.41 52.17
C ALA A 30 92.50 62.34 51.89
N TRP A 31 92.79 62.09 50.62
CA TRP A 31 93.75 61.11 50.16
C TRP A 31 95.15 61.71 50.09
N VAL A 32 96.14 61.02 50.66
CA VAL A 32 97.56 61.41 50.70
C VAL A 32 98.49 60.20 50.53
N ASP A 33 99.62 60.43 49.84
CA ASP A 33 100.54 59.36 49.41
C ASP A 33 101.18 58.54 50.55
N TRP A 34 101.27 59.08 51.77
CA TRP A 34 101.90 58.38 52.91
C TRP A 34 100.93 57.49 53.72
N GLU A 35 99.63 57.60 53.50
CA GLU A 35 98.60 56.87 54.25
C GLU A 35 97.87 55.87 53.36
N ASP A 36 97.57 56.26 52.12
CA ASP A 36 96.65 55.52 51.25
C ASP A 36 97.31 54.61 50.21
N ILE A 37 98.65 54.56 50.15
CA ILE A 37 99.38 53.67 49.23
C ILE A 37 99.92 52.44 49.98
N PRO A 38 99.46 51.21 49.68
CA PRO A 38 100.01 49.99 50.26
C PRO A 38 101.48 49.77 49.86
N LEU A 39 102.31 49.28 50.79
CA LEU A 39 103.75 49.09 50.59
C LEU A 39 104.13 48.14 49.43
N THR A 40 103.20 47.32 48.91
CA THR A 40 103.43 46.34 47.85
C THR A 40 102.74 46.67 46.52
N ALA A 41 102.01 47.78 46.43
CA ALA A 41 101.28 48.18 45.22
C ALA A 41 102.19 48.97 44.25
N ASP A 42 101.80 49.05 42.97
CA ASP A 42 102.44 49.98 42.04
C ASP A 42 102.09 51.40 42.46
N TRP A 43 103.11 52.13 42.92
CA TRP A 43 102.95 53.43 43.52
C TRP A 43 102.29 54.45 42.58
N TRP A 44 102.58 54.40 41.27
CA TRP A 44 101.98 55.37 40.34
C TRP A 44 100.53 55.03 40.02
N GLN A 45 100.21 53.74 39.89
CA GLN A 45 98.85 53.29 39.62
C GLN A 45 97.89 53.64 40.76
N GLU A 46 98.32 53.53 42.02
CA GLU A 46 97.51 53.95 43.17
C GLU A 46 97.31 55.47 43.24
N ILE A 47 98.26 56.26 42.74
CA ILE A 47 98.10 57.71 42.58
C ILE A 47 97.06 58.03 41.50
N GLU A 48 97.13 57.39 40.34
CA GLU A 48 96.15 57.54 39.27
C GLU A 48 94.73 57.20 39.76
N HIS A 49 94.58 56.03 40.42
CA HIS A 49 93.32 55.64 41.05
C HIS A 49 92.86 56.61 42.15
N GLY A 50 93.80 57.10 42.98
CA GLY A 50 93.52 58.08 44.02
C GLY A 50 92.95 59.38 43.45
N ILE A 51 93.53 59.89 42.37
CA ILE A 51 93.07 61.09 41.65
C ILE A 51 91.71 60.85 41.01
N GLU A 52 91.52 59.71 40.34
CA GLU A 52 90.25 59.35 39.68
C GLU A 52 89.11 59.24 40.68
N ALA A 53 89.37 58.60 41.83
CA ALA A 53 88.40 58.33 42.88
C ALA A 53 88.15 59.50 43.84
N ALA A 54 88.93 60.58 43.77
CA ALA A 54 88.76 61.76 44.63
C ALA A 54 87.88 62.83 43.99
N ASP A 55 86.93 63.44 44.69
CA ASP A 55 86.05 64.45 44.06
C ASP A 55 86.79 65.71 43.61
N THR A 56 87.68 66.22 44.47
CA THR A 56 88.45 67.43 44.24
C THR A 56 89.94 67.15 44.41
N VAL A 57 90.77 67.69 43.53
CA VAL A 57 92.23 67.66 43.66
C VAL A 57 92.70 69.00 44.20
N VAL A 58 93.18 69.00 45.43
CA VAL A 58 93.80 70.17 46.07
C VAL A 58 95.28 70.13 45.79
N PHE A 59 95.79 71.10 45.05
CA PHE A 59 97.20 71.15 44.67
C PHE A 59 97.94 72.19 45.50
N VAL A 60 98.91 71.75 46.29
CA VAL A 60 99.75 72.63 47.11
C VAL A 60 100.88 73.19 46.25
N VAL A 61 100.77 74.47 45.89
CA VAL A 61 101.73 75.18 45.03
C VAL A 61 102.88 75.75 45.87
N SER A 62 104.11 75.38 45.48
CA SER A 62 105.38 75.90 46.00
C SER A 62 106.44 75.83 44.89
N ALA A 63 107.58 76.51 45.06
CA ALA A 63 108.69 76.43 44.08
C ALA A 63 109.10 74.98 43.76
N ASP A 64 109.06 74.10 44.77
CA ASP A 64 109.42 72.70 44.62
C ASP A 64 108.31 71.86 43.95
N SER A 65 107.02 72.12 44.23
CA SER A 65 105.94 71.36 43.59
C SER A 65 105.76 71.73 42.12
N VAL A 66 106.00 73.00 41.76
CA VAL A 66 105.98 73.46 40.36
C VAL A 66 107.14 72.86 39.55
N ALA A 67 108.34 72.75 40.14
CA ALA A 67 109.50 72.11 39.49
C ALA A 67 109.42 70.57 39.47
N SER A 68 108.50 69.95 40.22
CA SER A 68 108.36 68.50 40.32
C SER A 68 107.71 67.93 39.07
N LYS A 69 108.41 67.02 38.38
CA LYS A 69 107.85 66.30 37.23
C LYS A 69 106.64 65.45 37.62
N VAL A 70 106.69 64.82 38.79
CA VAL A 70 105.62 63.96 39.32
C VAL A 70 104.35 64.78 39.59
N CYS A 71 104.47 65.91 40.26
CA CYS A 71 103.31 66.75 40.57
C CYS A 71 102.66 67.30 39.29
N ASN A 72 103.45 67.60 38.25
CA ASN A 72 102.89 67.97 36.95
C ASN A 72 102.15 66.79 36.28
N GLN A 73 102.68 65.56 36.38
CA GLN A 73 101.98 64.37 35.89
C GLN A 73 100.66 64.11 36.64
N GLU A 74 100.60 64.35 37.95
CA GLU A 74 99.37 64.25 38.73
C GLU A 74 98.33 65.29 38.27
N ILE A 75 98.75 66.51 37.97
CA ILE A 75 97.86 67.54 37.40
C ILE A 75 97.40 67.13 36.00
N ASP A 76 98.30 66.65 35.14
CA ASP A 76 97.95 66.20 33.79
C ASP A 76 96.89 65.09 33.83
N HIS A 77 97.05 64.12 34.75
CA HIS A 77 96.09 63.05 34.97
C HIS A 77 94.74 63.59 35.47
N ALA A 78 94.77 64.48 36.46
CA ALA A 78 93.57 65.15 36.96
C ALA A 78 92.85 65.96 35.86
N VAL A 79 93.58 66.64 34.99
CA VAL A 79 93.03 67.40 33.86
C VAL A 79 92.43 66.46 32.80
N GLN A 80 93.11 65.35 32.48
CA GLN A 80 92.62 64.35 31.53
C GLN A 80 91.25 63.79 31.95
N HIS A 81 91.05 63.59 33.24
CA HIS A 81 89.80 63.12 33.83
C HIS A 81 88.85 64.26 34.25
N ASN A 82 89.16 65.49 33.84
CA ASN A 82 88.42 66.71 34.15
C ASN A 82 88.05 66.82 35.63
N LYS A 83 89.01 66.57 36.52
CA LYS A 83 88.81 66.69 37.98
C LYS A 83 88.80 68.16 38.38
N ARG A 84 88.07 68.48 39.45
CA ARG A 84 88.11 69.84 40.01
C ARG A 84 89.47 70.09 40.63
N LEU A 85 90.16 71.14 40.17
CA LEU A 85 91.48 71.53 40.69
C LEU A 85 91.37 72.79 41.55
N ILE A 86 91.88 72.72 42.77
CA ILE A 86 91.96 73.88 43.68
C ILE A 86 93.43 74.12 44.05
N PRO A 87 94.09 75.15 43.48
CA PRO A 87 95.45 75.51 43.84
C PRO A 87 95.49 76.24 45.20
N VAL A 88 96.30 75.73 46.12
CA VAL A 88 96.53 76.26 47.46
C VAL A 88 98.00 76.66 47.60
N ILE A 89 98.28 77.91 47.96
CA ILE A 89 99.65 78.42 48.13
C ILE A 89 99.97 78.61 49.60
N ARG A 90 101.12 78.07 50.00
CA ARG A 90 101.70 78.23 51.34
C ARG A 90 102.88 79.22 51.37
N ARG A 91 103.67 79.28 50.30
CA ARG A 91 104.88 80.11 50.16
C ARG A 91 104.90 80.78 48.78
N ASP A 92 105.09 82.09 48.73
CA ASP A 92 105.08 82.88 47.49
C ASP A 92 106.50 82.95 46.84
N ASP A 93 107.28 81.87 46.93
CA ASP A 93 108.70 81.81 46.57
C ASP A 93 108.98 81.30 45.14
N PHE A 94 107.99 81.40 44.25
CA PHE A 94 108.07 80.91 42.87
C PHE A 94 107.44 81.86 41.85
N ASP A 95 107.90 81.77 40.60
CA ASP A 95 107.33 82.52 39.48
C ASP A 95 106.02 81.86 39.02
N THR A 96 104.92 82.61 39.08
CA THR A 96 103.58 82.16 38.70
C THR A 96 103.53 81.71 37.23
N GLN A 97 104.42 82.21 36.37
CA GLN A 97 104.54 81.78 34.97
C GLN A 97 105.00 80.33 34.81
N GLN A 98 105.71 79.77 35.81
CA GLN A 98 106.24 78.40 35.76
C GLN A 98 105.21 77.35 36.21
N ALA A 99 104.11 77.76 36.86
CA ALA A 99 103.06 76.84 37.29
C ALA A 99 102.30 76.23 36.10
N HIS A 100 101.82 75.00 36.28
CA HIS A 100 101.06 74.26 35.26
C HIS A 100 99.90 75.10 34.69
N ASP A 101 99.73 75.08 33.37
CA ASP A 101 98.72 75.87 32.65
C ASP A 101 97.31 75.74 33.24
N ALA A 102 96.96 74.54 33.68
CA ALA A 102 95.67 74.26 34.31
C ALA A 102 95.50 75.01 35.63
N LEU A 103 96.51 75.02 36.50
CA LEU A 103 96.44 75.71 37.79
C LEU A 103 96.39 77.23 37.62
N ARG A 104 97.09 77.79 36.63
CA ARG A 104 97.08 79.24 36.33
C ARG A 104 95.71 79.79 35.95
N ARG A 105 94.80 78.93 35.47
CA ARG A 105 93.44 79.31 35.05
C ARG A 105 92.43 79.31 36.20
N HIS A 106 92.80 78.80 37.37
CA HIS A 106 91.94 78.74 38.56
C HIS A 106 92.30 79.85 39.55
N ASN A 107 91.36 80.17 40.46
CA ASN A 107 91.62 81.10 41.55
C ASN A 107 92.50 80.46 42.63
N TRP A 108 93.53 81.17 43.07
CA TRP A 108 94.53 80.66 44.02
C TRP A 108 94.14 81.00 45.46
N LEU A 109 94.15 80.00 46.34
CA LEU A 109 93.85 80.17 47.76
C LEU A 109 95.16 80.28 48.56
N PHE A 110 95.35 81.39 49.26
CA PHE A 110 96.60 81.70 49.96
C PHE A 110 96.49 81.38 51.46
N PHE A 111 97.41 80.60 52.01
CA PHE A 111 97.55 80.28 53.45
C PHE A 111 98.78 81.02 54.01
N ARG A 112 98.63 82.31 54.40
CA ARG A 112 99.73 83.19 54.85
C ARG A 112 99.81 83.30 56.38
N GLY A 113 100.88 82.79 57.00
CA GLY A 113 101.12 82.91 58.45
C GLY A 113 100.32 81.93 59.32
N CYS A 114 100.71 81.76 60.60
CA CYS A 114 100.07 80.76 61.49
C CYS A 114 98.67 81.17 61.96
N ASP A 115 98.36 82.48 61.99
CA ASP A 115 97.10 83.02 62.52
C ASP A 115 95.97 83.15 61.47
N ASP A 116 96.23 82.88 60.17
CA ASP A 116 95.25 82.98 59.06
C ASP A 116 94.85 81.60 58.47
N PHE A 117 95.28 80.50 59.11
CA PHE A 117 95.00 79.15 58.63
C PHE A 117 93.50 78.85 58.59
N ASP A 118 92.77 79.17 59.66
CA ASP A 118 91.34 78.84 59.79
C ASP A 118 90.48 79.58 58.75
N SER A 119 90.77 80.85 58.47
CA SER A 119 90.05 81.68 57.49
C SER A 119 90.29 81.21 56.05
N ALA A 120 91.56 80.93 55.69
CA ALA A 120 91.90 80.37 54.38
C ALA A 120 91.33 78.94 54.20
N PHE A 121 91.31 78.16 55.27
CA PHE A 121 90.73 76.82 55.29
C PHE A 121 89.20 76.84 55.07
N GLN A 122 88.47 77.78 55.67
CA GLN A 122 87.03 77.93 55.40
C GLN A 122 86.75 78.23 53.92
N ARG A 123 87.53 79.09 53.27
CA ARG A 123 87.40 79.34 51.82
C ARG A 123 87.72 78.12 50.97
N LEU A 124 88.65 77.29 51.41
CA LEU A 124 88.95 76.01 50.76
C LEU A 124 87.76 75.05 50.88
N ILE A 125 87.12 74.96 52.05
CA ILE A 125 85.91 74.15 52.25
C ILE A 125 84.77 74.68 51.38
N GLU A 126 84.54 76.00 51.32
CA GLU A 126 83.53 76.58 50.43
C GLU A 126 83.78 76.24 48.95
N ALA A 127 85.04 76.28 48.51
CA ALA A 127 85.41 75.92 47.15
C ALA A 127 85.27 74.41 46.86
N ILE A 128 85.54 73.54 47.83
CA ILE A 128 85.29 72.10 47.74
C ILE A 128 83.79 71.84 47.66
N ASP A 129 82.98 72.52 48.48
CA ASP A 129 81.54 72.26 48.63
C ASP A 129 80.68 72.88 47.53
N THR A 130 81.22 73.81 46.75
CA THR A 130 80.50 74.45 45.63
C THR A 130 80.04 73.39 44.62
N ASP A 131 78.74 73.26 44.35
CA ASP A 131 78.22 72.20 43.45
C ASP A 131 78.68 70.77 43.81
N LEU A 132 78.95 70.47 45.08
CA LEU A 132 79.52 69.20 45.54
C LEU A 132 78.79 67.96 45.02
N GLU A 133 77.46 67.99 44.99
CA GLU A 133 76.67 66.86 44.49
C GLU A 133 76.93 66.60 43.00
N HIS A 134 77.13 67.65 42.20
CA HIS A 134 77.50 67.51 40.79
C HIS A 134 78.90 66.87 40.64
N VAL A 135 79.87 67.30 41.46
CA VAL A 135 81.23 66.74 41.44
C VAL A 135 81.23 65.28 41.88
N ARG A 136 80.48 64.95 42.93
CA ARG A 136 80.32 63.56 43.42
C ARG A 136 79.71 62.65 42.37
N GLN A 137 78.64 63.10 41.72
CA GLN A 137 78.04 62.32 40.63
C GLN A 137 78.99 62.21 39.43
N HIS A 138 79.74 63.26 39.10
CA HIS A 138 80.80 63.20 38.10
C HIS A 138 81.82 62.12 38.46
N THR A 139 82.43 62.17 39.64
CA THR A 139 83.42 61.16 40.07
C THR A 139 82.85 59.76 40.08
N ARG A 140 81.64 59.57 40.60
CA ARG A 140 80.99 58.25 40.67
C ARG A 140 80.77 57.65 39.29
N VAL A 141 80.30 58.45 38.32
CA VAL A 141 80.10 57.99 36.94
C VAL A 141 81.44 57.80 36.24
N LEU A 142 82.45 58.61 36.54
CA LEU A 142 83.79 58.50 35.98
C LEU A 142 84.44 57.17 36.36
N VAL A 143 84.48 56.84 37.66
CA VAL A 143 85.09 55.59 38.15
C VAL A 143 84.42 54.38 37.53
N ARG A 144 83.08 54.38 37.42
CA ARG A 144 82.34 53.29 36.74
C ARG A 144 82.64 53.22 35.24
N ALA A 145 82.81 54.37 34.58
CA ALA A 145 83.14 54.42 33.16
C ALA A 145 84.57 53.92 32.88
N ILE A 146 85.52 54.22 33.76
CA ILE A 146 86.89 53.70 33.69
C ILE A 146 86.89 52.19 33.92
N GLU A 147 86.22 51.71 34.98
CA GLU A 147 86.10 50.27 35.24
C GLU A 147 85.46 49.52 34.06
N TRP A 148 84.44 50.13 33.43
CA TRP A 148 83.83 49.58 32.23
C TRP A 148 84.82 49.50 31.05
N ASP A 149 85.61 50.54 30.80
CA ASP A 149 86.58 50.55 29.71
C ASP A 149 87.71 49.55 29.94
N ASP A 150 88.26 49.49 31.16
CA ASP A 150 89.31 48.55 31.58
C ASP A 150 88.88 47.08 31.44
N LYS A 151 87.60 46.79 31.68
CA LYS A 151 87.02 45.45 31.50
C LYS A 151 86.59 45.18 30.06
N GLN A 152 87.27 45.79 29.09
CA GLN A 152 87.00 45.65 27.64
C GLN A 152 85.56 46.01 27.27
N ARG A 153 85.02 47.05 27.90
CA ARG A 153 83.65 47.56 27.67
C ARG A 153 82.56 46.50 27.91
N ASN A 154 82.72 45.71 28.98
CA ASN A 154 81.80 44.63 29.33
C ASN A 154 80.34 45.13 29.48
N PRO A 155 79.37 44.61 28.70
CA PRO A 155 77.96 45.02 28.76
C PRO A 155 77.28 44.82 30.11
N ASP A 156 77.83 43.97 30.98
CA ASP A 156 77.25 43.70 32.29
C ASP A 156 77.45 44.83 33.29
N LEU A 157 78.49 45.66 33.09
CA LEU A 157 78.80 46.82 33.93
C LEU A 157 78.02 48.07 33.52
N LEU A 158 77.22 48.02 32.44
CA LEU A 158 76.40 49.14 31.99
C LEU A 158 75.23 49.43 32.96
N LEU A 159 74.92 50.72 33.13
CA LEU A 159 73.81 51.18 33.98
C LEU A 159 72.46 50.71 33.42
N ARG A 160 71.48 50.46 34.29
CA ARG A 160 70.15 49.94 33.92
C ARG A 160 69.03 50.61 34.71
N GLY A 161 67.84 50.66 34.12
CA GLY A 161 66.63 51.18 34.76
C GLY A 161 66.82 52.56 35.39
N SER A 162 66.32 52.72 36.61
CA SER A 162 66.30 54.01 37.30
C SER A 162 67.68 54.63 37.56
N GLU A 163 68.75 53.83 37.67
CA GLU A 163 70.12 54.37 37.80
C GLU A 163 70.59 55.05 36.51
N LEU A 164 70.29 54.47 35.35
CA LEU A 164 70.63 55.07 34.05
C LEU A 164 69.83 56.36 33.80
N ASP A 165 68.53 56.34 34.13
CA ASP A 165 67.66 57.52 34.00
C ASP A 165 68.16 58.68 34.86
N ALA A 166 68.56 58.41 36.10
CA ALA A 166 69.11 59.40 37.00
C ALA A 166 70.41 60.03 36.47
N VAL A 167 71.31 59.22 35.89
CA VAL A 167 72.58 59.73 35.30
C VAL A 167 72.34 60.51 34.00
N ILE A 168 71.37 60.10 33.16
CA ILE A 168 70.97 60.84 31.96
C ILE A 168 70.35 62.19 32.35
N GLN A 169 69.52 62.21 33.39
CA GLN A 169 68.93 63.45 33.87
C GLN A 169 70.02 64.39 34.44
N TRP A 170 70.97 63.84 35.21
CA TRP A 170 72.10 64.59 35.77
C TRP A 170 72.94 65.27 34.69
N ILE A 171 73.34 64.56 33.63
CA ILE A 171 74.18 65.14 32.56
C ILE A 171 73.42 66.22 31.75
N THR A 172 72.10 66.07 31.61
CA THR A 172 71.26 67.01 30.86
C THR A 172 71.00 68.30 31.64
N GLN A 173 70.77 68.20 32.95
CA GLN A 173 70.43 69.35 33.79
C GLN A 173 71.65 70.18 34.21
N ASN A 174 72.85 69.58 34.26
CA ASN A 174 74.07 70.21 34.77
C ASN A 174 75.14 70.43 33.69
N ALA A 175 74.75 70.57 32.42
CA ALA A 175 75.67 70.66 31.29
C ALA A 175 76.63 71.87 31.34
N GLU A 176 76.25 72.95 32.06
CA GLU A 176 77.07 74.16 32.22
C GLU A 176 77.91 74.19 33.51
N LYS A 177 77.79 73.18 34.38
CA LYS A 177 78.56 73.10 35.65
C LYS A 177 79.92 72.44 35.46
N GLU A 178 80.92 72.90 36.21
CA GLU A 178 82.27 72.31 36.23
C GLU A 178 82.45 71.37 37.44
N PRO A 179 83.01 70.16 37.25
CA PRO A 179 83.60 69.68 36.01
C PRO A 179 82.57 69.15 35.00
N ARG A 180 82.82 69.44 33.71
CA ARG A 180 82.07 68.83 32.61
C ARG A 180 82.35 67.33 32.50
N SER A 181 81.36 66.59 32.02
CA SER A 181 81.56 65.17 31.69
C SER A 181 82.74 64.95 30.74
N THR A 182 83.54 63.94 31.03
CA THR A 182 84.61 63.43 30.18
C THR A 182 84.04 62.65 28.98
N GLN A 183 84.89 62.37 27.99
CA GLN A 183 84.50 61.56 26.83
C GLN A 183 84.11 60.13 27.25
N ILE A 184 84.86 59.50 28.16
CA ILE A 184 84.61 58.11 28.58
C ILE A 184 83.27 57.98 29.32
N GLN A 185 82.88 58.97 30.14
CA GLN A 185 81.56 58.98 30.78
C GLN A 185 80.43 59.09 29.76
N ARG A 186 80.57 59.93 28.72
CA ARG A 186 79.57 60.03 27.65
C ARG A 186 79.43 58.73 26.87
N GLU A 187 80.56 58.11 26.50
CA GLU A 187 80.57 56.81 25.82
C GLU A 187 79.92 55.71 26.67
N TYR A 188 80.20 55.68 27.98
CA TYR A 188 79.60 54.73 28.92
C TYR A 188 78.09 54.92 29.07
N ILE A 189 77.61 56.18 29.17
CA ILE A 189 76.17 56.49 29.25
C ILE A 189 75.47 56.13 27.93
N ASP A 190 76.07 56.44 26.78
CA ASP A 190 75.49 56.11 25.47
C ASP A 190 75.47 54.61 25.19
N ALA A 191 76.50 53.88 25.63
CA ALA A 191 76.52 52.42 25.59
C ALA A 191 75.44 51.82 26.50
N SER A 192 75.26 52.38 27.70
CA SER A 192 74.22 51.96 28.65
C SER A 192 72.81 52.21 28.08
N ARG A 193 72.59 53.37 27.46
CA ARG A 193 71.32 53.72 26.78
C ARG A 193 70.99 52.78 25.64
N ARG A 194 71.96 52.48 24.78
CA ARG A 194 71.77 51.54 23.66
C ARG A 194 71.47 50.13 24.16
N ALA A 195 72.23 49.64 25.14
CA ALA A 195 72.01 48.32 25.71
C ALA A 195 70.63 48.18 26.38
N GLU A 196 70.12 49.23 27.04
CA GLU A 196 68.78 49.20 27.63
C GLU A 196 67.67 49.22 26.57
N SER A 197 67.82 50.02 25.51
CA SER A 197 66.91 50.01 24.35
C SER A 197 66.86 48.64 23.68
N ASP A 198 68.01 48.03 23.44
CA ASP A 198 68.11 46.69 22.83
C ASP A 198 67.47 45.61 23.73
N ARG A 199 67.59 45.73 25.06
CA ARG A 199 66.93 44.82 26.01
C ARG A 199 65.42 44.98 26.01
N GLN A 200 64.91 46.22 26.00
CA GLN A 200 63.48 46.49 25.91
C GLN A 200 62.90 45.94 24.60
N GLU A 201 63.59 46.16 23.47
CA GLU A 201 63.21 45.58 22.19
C GLU A 201 63.26 44.05 22.22
N ALA A 202 64.31 43.44 22.79
CA ALA A 202 64.41 41.99 22.91
C ALA A 202 63.31 41.38 23.80
N GLN A 203 62.90 42.07 24.86
CA GLN A 203 61.83 41.63 25.76
C GLN A 203 60.45 41.74 25.09
N ILE A 204 60.22 42.83 24.37
CA ILE A 204 59.03 43.01 23.50
C ILE A 204 59.01 41.93 22.41
N GLN A 205 60.15 41.61 21.78
CA GLN A 205 60.26 40.54 20.78
C GLN A 205 59.98 39.17 21.37
N ARG A 206 60.46 38.85 22.57
CA ARG A 206 60.15 37.58 23.26
C ARG A 206 58.66 37.46 23.58
N GLN A 207 58.04 38.53 24.08
CA GLN A 207 56.58 38.56 24.28
C GLN A 207 55.83 38.41 22.96
N HIS A 208 56.25 39.08 21.89
CA HIS A 208 55.67 38.90 20.56
C HIS A 208 55.89 37.50 20.01
N GLN A 209 57.01 36.83 20.31
CA GLN A 209 57.24 35.45 19.90
C GLN A 209 56.35 34.48 20.66
N GLU A 210 56.15 34.64 21.97
CA GLU A 210 55.21 33.83 22.73
C GLU A 210 53.75 34.12 22.34
N ILE A 211 53.37 35.38 22.09
CA ILE A 211 52.06 35.73 21.51
C ILE A 211 51.93 35.20 20.08
N ARG A 212 52.99 35.15 19.26
CA ARG A 212 52.96 34.56 17.90
C ARG A 212 52.84 33.04 17.97
N LYS A 213 53.50 32.37 18.93
CA LYS A 213 53.31 30.94 19.18
C LYS A 213 51.90 30.69 19.69
N GLN A 214 51.41 31.43 20.68
CA GLN A 214 50.03 31.33 21.17
C GLN A 214 49.00 31.69 20.10
N ARG A 215 49.22 32.68 19.22
CA ARG A 215 48.33 32.99 18.07
C ARG A 215 48.44 31.95 16.96
N ARG A 216 49.61 31.36 16.70
CA ARG A 216 49.75 30.22 15.78
C ARG A 216 49.15 28.95 16.36
N TRP A 217 49.21 28.74 17.67
CA TRP A 217 48.62 27.60 18.36
C TRP A 217 47.11 27.77 18.50
N LEU A 218 46.62 28.94 18.92
CA LEU A 218 45.20 29.29 18.94
C LEU A 218 44.64 29.32 17.51
N GLY A 219 45.39 29.84 16.54
CA GLY A 219 45.06 29.79 15.11
C GLY A 219 45.03 28.37 14.58
N ALA A 220 46.02 27.52 14.89
CA ALA A 220 46.04 26.11 14.50
C ALA A 220 44.94 25.30 15.19
N VAL A 221 44.63 25.57 16.46
CA VAL A 221 43.51 24.97 17.20
C VAL A 221 42.18 25.43 16.65
N THR A 222 42.04 26.71 16.31
CA THR A 222 40.82 27.26 15.70
C THR A 222 40.64 26.68 14.30
N VAL A 223 41.70 26.60 13.50
CA VAL A 223 41.69 25.94 12.18
C VAL A 223 41.42 24.44 12.34
N ALA A 224 42.01 23.75 13.31
CA ALA A 224 41.74 22.34 13.57
C ALA A 224 40.31 22.10 14.07
N LEU A 225 39.75 22.98 14.91
CA LEU A 225 38.35 22.94 15.34
C LEU A 225 37.40 23.27 14.20
N LEU A 226 37.72 24.24 13.34
CA LEU A 226 36.94 24.55 12.14
C LEU A 226 37.02 23.42 11.12
N VAL A 227 38.18 22.78 10.96
CA VAL A 227 38.36 21.60 10.09
C VAL A 227 37.65 20.40 10.69
N ALA A 228 37.73 20.15 12.00
CA ALA A 228 37.02 19.06 12.66
C ALA A 228 35.50 19.28 12.65
N SER A 229 35.04 20.52 12.85
CA SER A 229 33.62 20.89 12.75
C SER A 229 33.12 20.83 11.31
N GLY A 230 33.94 21.25 10.35
CA GLY A 230 33.69 21.14 8.92
C GLY A 230 33.64 19.68 8.47
N LEU A 231 34.57 18.84 8.90
CA LEU A 231 34.58 17.39 8.66
C LEU A 231 33.42 16.70 9.38
N GLY A 232 33.06 17.14 10.59
CA GLY A 232 31.88 16.66 11.32
C GLY A 232 30.58 17.02 10.61
N LEU A 233 30.46 18.25 10.10
CA LEU A 233 29.33 18.70 9.30
C LEU A 233 29.30 17.97 7.94
N LEU A 234 30.45 17.75 7.31
CA LEU A 234 30.55 16.95 6.09
C LEU A 234 30.19 15.49 6.35
N ALA A 235 30.64 14.89 7.45
CA ALA A 235 30.28 13.54 7.85
C ALA A 235 28.79 13.43 8.20
N PHE A 236 28.22 14.43 8.87
CA PHE A 236 26.79 14.49 9.20
C PHE A 236 25.91 14.67 7.95
N THR A 237 26.30 15.58 7.04
CA THR A 237 25.62 15.78 5.75
C THR A 237 25.77 14.57 4.85
N GLN A 238 26.95 13.91 4.82
CA GLN A 238 27.15 12.64 4.13
C GLN A 238 26.33 11.51 4.77
N TYR A 239 26.23 11.47 6.09
CA TYR A 239 25.40 10.50 6.82
C TYR A 239 23.91 10.69 6.48
N GLN A 240 23.38 11.91 6.59
CA GLN A 240 22.00 12.21 6.22
C GLN A 240 21.72 11.97 4.73
N THR A 241 22.68 12.31 3.86
CA THR A 241 22.58 12.04 2.42
C THR A 241 22.64 10.53 2.15
N ALA A 242 23.45 9.78 2.88
CA ALA A 242 23.52 8.33 2.76
C ALA A 242 22.24 7.65 3.26
N GLU A 243 21.64 8.15 4.33
CA GLU A 243 20.37 7.65 4.87
C GLU A 243 19.20 7.91 3.90
N THR A 244 19.11 9.12 3.34
CA THR A 244 18.11 9.45 2.31
C THR A 244 18.32 8.64 1.03
N ARG A 245 19.56 8.47 0.57
CA ARG A 245 19.89 7.58 -0.56
C ARG A 245 19.54 6.12 -0.28
N ARG A 246 19.80 5.62 0.93
CA ARG A 246 19.40 4.26 1.34
C ARG A 246 17.88 4.10 1.22
N LYS A 247 17.11 5.02 1.78
CA LYS A 247 15.64 5.01 1.67
C LYS A 247 15.18 5.05 0.20
N GLN A 248 15.78 5.89 -0.64
CA GLN A 248 15.46 5.94 -2.07
C GLN A 248 15.78 4.65 -2.83
N ILE A 249 16.91 4.00 -2.54
CA ILE A 249 17.28 2.71 -3.14
C ILE A 249 16.27 1.64 -2.72
N GLU A 250 15.87 1.61 -1.46
CA GLU A 250 14.90 0.64 -0.97
C GLU A 250 13.51 0.86 -1.57
N LEU A 251 13.07 2.11 -1.70
CA LEU A 251 11.82 2.48 -2.39
C LEU A 251 11.86 2.10 -3.86
N SER A 252 12.94 2.43 -4.58
CA SER A 252 13.11 2.02 -5.98
C SER A 252 13.06 0.50 -6.12
N GLN A 253 13.64 -0.25 -5.18
CA GLN A 253 13.53 -1.70 -5.16
C GLN A 253 12.07 -2.18 -4.93
N ILE A 254 11.29 -1.53 -4.06
CA ILE A 254 9.87 -1.83 -3.89
C ILE A 254 9.10 -1.58 -5.19
N GLU A 255 9.35 -0.46 -5.87
CA GLU A 255 8.73 -0.15 -7.16
C GLU A 255 9.07 -1.21 -8.21
N THR A 256 10.34 -1.62 -8.31
CA THR A 256 10.75 -2.67 -9.26
C THR A 256 10.07 -4.01 -8.95
N LEU A 257 9.90 -4.35 -7.68
CA LEU A 257 9.18 -5.56 -7.26
C LEU A 257 7.70 -5.47 -7.66
N SER A 258 7.04 -4.34 -7.41
CA SER A 258 5.65 -4.11 -7.83
C SER A 258 5.47 -4.16 -9.35
N MET A 259 6.40 -3.59 -10.12
CA MET A 259 6.39 -3.68 -11.58
C MET A 259 6.61 -5.11 -12.07
N SER A 260 7.53 -5.84 -11.44
CA SER A 260 7.76 -7.25 -11.78
C SER A 260 6.53 -8.10 -11.48
N ALA A 261 5.80 -7.81 -10.40
CA ALA A 261 4.53 -8.47 -10.08
C ALA A 261 3.52 -8.28 -11.23
N ASP A 262 3.31 -7.05 -11.71
CA ASP A 262 2.40 -6.75 -12.83
C ASP A 262 2.83 -7.44 -14.14
N ALA A 263 4.14 -7.47 -14.41
CA ALA A 263 4.70 -8.15 -15.57
C ALA A 263 4.44 -9.66 -15.54
N PHE A 264 4.69 -10.33 -14.40
CA PHE A 264 4.41 -11.76 -14.23
C PHE A 264 2.92 -12.08 -14.36
N LEU A 265 2.04 -11.24 -13.82
CA LEU A 265 0.59 -11.41 -13.98
C LEU A 265 0.14 -11.30 -15.43
N THR A 266 0.75 -10.39 -16.19
CA THR A 266 0.48 -10.24 -17.62
C THR A 266 0.98 -11.46 -18.42
N ALA A 267 2.05 -12.09 -17.97
CA ALA A 267 2.58 -13.34 -18.50
C ALA A 267 1.84 -14.60 -18.00
N ASN A 268 0.73 -14.44 -17.26
CA ASN A 268 -0.03 -15.54 -16.64
C ASN A 268 0.81 -16.43 -15.68
N GLN A 269 1.93 -15.90 -15.16
CA GLN A 269 2.80 -16.50 -14.15
C GLN A 269 2.38 -16.00 -12.77
N GLY A 270 1.18 -16.41 -12.37
CA GLY A 270 0.48 -15.81 -11.24
C GLY A 270 1.21 -15.97 -9.90
N LEU A 271 1.74 -17.17 -9.61
CA LEU A 271 2.39 -17.46 -8.32
C LEU A 271 3.65 -16.60 -8.15
N GLU A 272 4.43 -16.46 -9.22
CA GLU A 272 5.63 -15.63 -9.26
C GLU A 272 5.28 -14.16 -9.07
N GLY A 273 4.26 -13.66 -9.78
CA GLY A 273 3.78 -12.29 -9.64
C GLY A 273 3.29 -11.97 -8.22
N LEU A 274 2.50 -12.87 -7.64
CA LEU A 274 2.01 -12.75 -6.26
C LEU A 274 3.17 -12.77 -5.25
N MET A 275 4.18 -13.61 -5.47
CA MET A 275 5.39 -13.64 -4.64
C MET A 275 6.20 -12.34 -4.73
N GLN A 276 6.36 -11.75 -5.93
CA GLN A 276 7.04 -10.44 -6.05
C GLN A 276 6.26 -9.32 -5.35
N GLY A 277 4.93 -9.30 -5.49
CA GLY A 277 4.08 -8.35 -4.78
C GLY A 277 4.20 -8.52 -3.26
N LEU A 278 4.25 -9.76 -2.77
CA LEU A 278 4.43 -10.04 -1.35
C LEU A 278 5.81 -9.61 -0.86
N ARG A 279 6.88 -9.82 -1.64
CA ARG A 279 8.22 -9.29 -1.34
C ARG A 279 8.21 -7.77 -1.22
N ALA A 280 7.53 -7.08 -2.15
CA ALA A 280 7.38 -5.63 -2.11
C ALA A 280 6.68 -5.19 -0.82
N ALA A 281 5.59 -5.85 -0.44
CA ALA A 281 4.84 -5.58 0.78
C ALA A 281 5.64 -5.86 2.06
N ARG A 282 6.34 -6.99 2.14
CA ARG A 282 7.19 -7.30 3.30
C ARG A 282 8.29 -6.28 3.49
N LYS A 283 8.90 -5.85 2.40
CA LYS A 283 9.93 -4.81 2.46
C LYS A 283 9.35 -3.47 2.88
N LEU A 284 8.16 -3.11 2.38
CA LEU A 284 7.44 -1.92 2.79
C LEU A 284 7.18 -1.90 4.31
N GLN A 285 6.80 -3.03 4.92
CA GLN A 285 6.58 -3.15 6.38
C GLN A 285 7.84 -2.87 7.23
N THR A 286 9.04 -3.01 6.66
CA THR A 286 10.31 -2.82 7.40
C THR A 286 10.85 -1.40 7.39
N ILE A 287 10.32 -0.53 6.53
CA ILE A 287 10.83 0.84 6.33
C ILE A 287 9.94 1.82 7.11
N GLU A 288 10.53 2.58 8.02
CA GLU A 288 9.82 3.66 8.72
C GLU A 288 9.75 4.95 7.85
N GLY A 289 8.56 5.58 7.83
CA GLY A 289 8.33 6.87 7.16
C GLY A 289 8.13 6.80 5.65
N VAL A 290 7.61 5.68 5.13
CA VAL A 290 7.26 5.56 3.70
C VAL A 290 6.04 6.42 3.36
N THR A 291 6.00 6.98 2.14
CA THR A 291 4.87 7.74 1.64
C THR A 291 3.65 6.84 1.40
N ASP A 292 2.45 7.37 1.63
CA ASP A 292 1.20 6.65 1.38
C ASP A 292 1.07 6.21 -0.08
N ASP A 293 1.66 6.95 -1.02
CA ASP A 293 1.63 6.62 -2.46
C ASP A 293 2.24 5.25 -2.77
N THR A 294 3.45 4.98 -2.25
CA THR A 294 4.14 3.70 -2.50
C THR A 294 3.36 2.54 -1.89
N LYS A 295 2.74 2.76 -0.72
CA LYS A 295 1.87 1.78 -0.07
C LYS A 295 0.68 1.41 -0.97
N TRP A 296 0.00 2.41 -1.52
CA TRP A 296 -1.14 2.19 -2.43
C TRP A 296 -0.76 1.48 -3.72
N GLN A 297 0.42 1.76 -4.28
CA GLN A 297 0.91 1.05 -5.46
C GLN A 297 1.17 -0.43 -5.18
N VAL A 298 1.81 -0.76 -4.05
CA VAL A 298 2.05 -2.16 -3.64
C VAL A 298 0.71 -2.87 -3.38
N MET A 299 -0.22 -2.22 -2.69
CA MET A 299 -1.57 -2.77 -2.44
C MET A 299 -2.30 -3.06 -3.75
N ALA A 300 -2.28 -2.11 -4.69
CA ALA A 300 -2.92 -2.27 -5.98
C ALA A 300 -2.34 -3.46 -6.76
N ALA A 301 -1.00 -3.62 -6.77
CA ALA A 301 -0.34 -4.74 -7.42
C ALA A 301 -0.71 -6.08 -6.78
N LEU A 302 -0.69 -6.16 -5.44
CA LEU A 302 -1.08 -7.36 -4.69
C LEU A 302 -2.54 -7.75 -4.90
N GLN A 303 -3.46 -6.79 -4.85
CA GLN A 303 -4.88 -7.05 -5.02
C GLN A 303 -5.20 -7.51 -6.45
N GLN A 304 -4.55 -6.91 -7.45
CA GLN A 304 -4.67 -7.34 -8.86
C GLN A 304 -4.11 -8.75 -9.05
N ALA A 305 -2.99 -9.06 -8.39
CA ALA A 305 -2.42 -10.40 -8.40
C ALA A 305 -3.43 -11.41 -7.87
N LEU A 306 -3.91 -11.20 -6.65
CA LEU A 306 -4.82 -12.10 -5.96
C LEU A 306 -6.12 -12.33 -6.74
N ASN A 307 -6.71 -11.28 -7.32
CA ASN A 307 -7.94 -11.37 -8.10
C ASN A 307 -7.78 -12.20 -9.39
N LYS A 308 -6.57 -12.24 -9.97
CA LYS A 308 -6.29 -13.00 -11.19
C LYS A 308 -5.83 -14.43 -10.92
N MET A 309 -5.35 -14.73 -9.71
CA MET A 309 -4.85 -16.05 -9.34
C MET A 309 -5.87 -17.17 -9.50
N ARG A 310 -5.40 -18.29 -10.05
CA ARG A 310 -6.13 -19.56 -10.14
C ARG A 310 -5.25 -20.75 -9.82
N GLU A 311 -3.95 -20.68 -10.15
CA GLU A 311 -2.97 -21.65 -9.71
C GLU A 311 -2.88 -21.62 -8.18
N ARG A 312 -3.25 -22.72 -7.53
CA ARG A 312 -3.14 -22.90 -6.09
C ARG A 312 -1.75 -23.42 -5.73
N ASN A 313 -1.20 -24.31 -6.58
CA ASN A 313 0.10 -24.92 -6.32
C ASN A 313 0.73 -25.49 -7.59
N ARG A 314 2.05 -25.71 -7.55
CA ARG A 314 2.87 -26.31 -8.61
C ARG A 314 3.78 -27.37 -8.03
N PHE A 315 3.58 -28.61 -8.44
CA PHE A 315 4.32 -29.76 -7.96
C PHE A 315 5.47 -30.05 -8.93
N GLU A 316 6.67 -30.08 -8.37
CA GLU A 316 7.90 -30.27 -9.12
C GLU A 316 8.65 -31.50 -8.61
N GLY A 317 9.18 -32.30 -9.54
CA GLY A 317 9.98 -33.47 -9.20
C GLY A 317 10.02 -34.56 -10.26
N HIS A 318 9.15 -34.52 -11.27
CA HIS A 318 9.36 -35.31 -12.49
C HIS A 318 10.55 -34.78 -13.28
N GLN A 319 11.24 -35.66 -14.00
CA GLN A 319 12.45 -35.31 -14.78
C GLN A 319 12.18 -35.18 -16.28
N ASP A 320 10.95 -35.47 -16.71
CA ASP A 320 10.48 -35.35 -18.08
C ASP A 320 8.95 -35.13 -18.07
N GLN A 321 8.36 -34.93 -19.25
CA GLN A 321 6.99 -34.49 -19.47
C GLN A 321 5.97 -35.33 -18.70
N VAL A 322 4.96 -34.67 -18.13
CA VAL A 322 3.83 -35.35 -17.47
C VAL A 322 2.71 -35.54 -18.49
N TRP A 323 2.38 -36.79 -18.81
CA TRP A 323 1.40 -37.12 -19.85
C TRP A 323 -0.02 -37.31 -19.33
N MET A 324 -0.18 -37.80 -18.10
CA MET A 324 -1.48 -38.08 -17.51
C MET A 324 -1.48 -37.75 -16.03
N VAL A 325 -2.61 -37.22 -15.56
CA VAL A 325 -2.86 -36.95 -14.13
C VAL A 325 -4.24 -37.49 -13.76
N SER A 326 -4.38 -37.96 -12.53
CA SER A 326 -5.64 -38.50 -12.02
C SER A 326 -5.81 -38.14 -10.55
N PHE A 327 -6.97 -37.59 -10.20
CA PHE A 327 -7.36 -37.47 -8.79
C PHE A 327 -7.79 -38.81 -8.20
N SER A 328 -7.49 -39.00 -6.92
CA SER A 328 -8.10 -40.06 -6.13
C SER A 328 -9.61 -39.80 -5.94
N PRO A 329 -10.43 -40.84 -5.75
CA PRO A 329 -11.87 -40.68 -5.52
C PRO A 329 -12.24 -39.85 -4.28
N ASP A 330 -11.35 -39.81 -3.27
CA ASP A 330 -11.48 -38.96 -2.09
C ASP A 330 -11.07 -37.49 -2.32
N GLY A 331 -10.52 -37.17 -3.50
CA GLY A 331 -10.05 -35.84 -3.88
C GLY A 331 -8.77 -35.36 -3.19
N ARG A 332 -8.14 -36.17 -2.34
CA ARG A 332 -7.00 -35.75 -1.49
C ARG A 332 -5.62 -36.04 -2.08
N THR A 333 -5.56 -36.82 -3.14
CA THR A 333 -4.29 -37.26 -3.75
C THR A 333 -4.35 -37.12 -5.26
N ILE A 334 -3.24 -36.72 -5.85
CA ILE A 334 -3.06 -36.66 -7.31
C ILE A 334 -1.97 -37.66 -7.68
N ALA A 335 -2.25 -38.50 -8.68
CA ALA A 335 -1.26 -39.34 -9.31
C ALA A 335 -0.86 -38.75 -10.67
N SER A 336 0.43 -38.68 -10.97
CA SER A 336 0.95 -38.16 -12.23
C SER A 336 1.87 -39.17 -12.90
N ALA A 337 1.57 -39.51 -14.15
CA ALA A 337 2.38 -40.40 -15.00
C ALA A 337 3.23 -39.59 -15.97
N SER A 338 4.51 -39.93 -16.07
CA SER A 338 5.50 -39.16 -16.81
C SER A 338 6.33 -40.01 -17.77
N ARG A 339 6.90 -39.31 -18.75
CA ARG A 339 7.92 -39.82 -19.65
C ARG A 339 9.23 -40.20 -18.93
N ASP A 340 9.41 -39.79 -17.67
CA ASP A 340 10.55 -40.19 -16.84
C ASP A 340 10.47 -41.64 -16.30
N ASN A 341 9.56 -42.45 -16.85
CA ASN A 341 9.28 -43.84 -16.49
C ASN A 341 8.64 -44.03 -15.10
N THR A 342 8.23 -42.95 -14.43
CA THR A 342 7.68 -43.02 -13.07
C THR A 342 6.25 -42.51 -12.98
N VAL A 343 5.58 -42.93 -11.91
CA VAL A 343 4.36 -42.27 -11.42
C VAL A 343 4.64 -41.67 -10.05
N LYS A 344 4.21 -40.43 -9.82
CA LYS A 344 4.32 -39.76 -8.52
C LYS A 344 2.95 -39.53 -7.90
N LEU A 345 2.87 -39.70 -6.59
CA LEU A 345 1.67 -39.43 -5.80
C LEU A 345 1.91 -38.20 -4.94
N TRP A 346 0.99 -37.24 -5.01
CA TRP A 346 1.09 -35.94 -4.34
C TRP A 346 -0.15 -35.73 -3.46
N ASN A 347 0.02 -35.09 -2.31
CA ASN A 347 -1.13 -34.47 -1.64
C ASN A 347 -1.44 -33.10 -2.28
N LEU A 348 -2.56 -32.48 -1.90
CA LEU A 348 -2.96 -31.18 -2.45
C LEU A 348 -2.01 -30.02 -2.04
N ASP A 349 -1.34 -30.16 -0.89
CA ASP A 349 -0.35 -29.18 -0.43
C ASP A 349 0.96 -29.23 -1.27
N GLY A 350 1.10 -30.19 -2.17
CA GLY A 350 2.25 -30.35 -3.07
C GLY A 350 3.39 -31.20 -2.53
N LYS A 351 3.20 -31.85 -1.39
CA LYS A 351 4.15 -32.83 -0.85
C LYS A 351 4.09 -34.12 -1.68
N LEU A 352 5.26 -34.55 -2.16
CA LEU A 352 5.45 -35.88 -2.73
C LEU A 352 5.25 -36.94 -1.64
N LEU A 353 4.26 -37.80 -1.81
CA LEU A 353 3.95 -38.91 -0.91
C LEU A 353 4.79 -40.14 -1.25
N THR A 354 4.79 -40.53 -2.53
CA THR A 354 5.40 -41.77 -3.03
C THR A 354 5.80 -41.62 -4.49
N THR A 355 6.86 -42.32 -4.92
CA THR A 355 7.18 -42.51 -6.35
C THR A 355 7.14 -44.00 -6.70
N LEU A 356 6.38 -44.37 -7.74
CA LEU A 356 6.27 -45.71 -8.29
C LEU A 356 7.31 -45.88 -9.41
N LYS A 357 8.35 -46.70 -9.18
CA LYS A 357 9.52 -46.83 -10.06
C LYS A 357 9.83 -48.28 -10.42
N GLU A 358 9.03 -48.87 -11.31
CA GLU A 358 9.24 -50.25 -11.81
C GLU A 358 8.99 -50.40 -13.31
N HIS A 359 8.48 -49.38 -13.99
CA HIS A 359 8.36 -49.38 -15.45
C HIS A 359 9.73 -49.08 -16.06
N THR A 360 10.05 -49.73 -17.18
CA THR A 360 11.35 -49.57 -17.86
C THR A 360 11.32 -48.50 -18.94
N ASP A 361 10.13 -48.10 -19.38
CA ASP A 361 9.87 -47.11 -20.43
C ASP A 361 8.77 -46.13 -19.98
N PRO A 362 8.53 -45.03 -20.73
CA PRO A 362 7.58 -43.98 -20.37
C PRO A 362 6.21 -44.48 -19.92
N VAL A 363 5.67 -43.89 -18.84
CA VAL A 363 4.34 -44.22 -18.34
C VAL A 363 3.31 -43.33 -19.02
N THR A 364 2.40 -43.94 -19.78
CA THR A 364 1.42 -43.27 -20.65
C THR A 364 0.13 -42.92 -19.91
N TRP A 365 -0.22 -43.68 -18.88
CA TRP A 365 -1.50 -43.53 -18.19
C TRP A 365 -1.41 -43.95 -16.72
N VAL A 366 -2.25 -43.32 -15.90
CA VAL A 366 -2.47 -43.68 -14.50
C VAL A 366 -3.95 -43.57 -14.16
N SER A 367 -4.47 -44.53 -13.39
CA SER A 367 -5.86 -44.58 -12.96
C SER A 367 -5.95 -45.11 -11.53
N PHE A 368 -6.75 -44.46 -10.69
CA PHE A 368 -7.12 -44.98 -9.36
C PHE A 368 -8.25 -46.00 -9.46
N SER A 369 -8.24 -46.98 -8.57
CA SER A 369 -9.43 -47.82 -8.35
C SER A 369 -10.56 -46.98 -7.73
N PRO A 370 -11.84 -47.38 -7.90
CA PRO A 370 -12.99 -46.63 -7.36
C PRO A 370 -12.97 -46.46 -5.83
N ASP A 371 -12.33 -47.37 -5.10
CA ASP A 371 -12.12 -47.30 -3.65
C ASP A 371 -10.88 -46.47 -3.23
N GLY A 372 -10.09 -46.03 -4.21
CA GLY A 372 -8.85 -45.27 -4.04
C GLY A 372 -7.68 -46.06 -3.43
N GLN A 373 -7.78 -47.38 -3.24
CA GLN A 373 -6.75 -48.19 -2.57
C GLN A 373 -5.66 -48.70 -3.53
N MET A 374 -5.99 -48.87 -4.80
CA MET A 374 -5.10 -49.36 -5.84
C MET A 374 -4.91 -48.34 -6.95
N ILE A 375 -3.80 -48.49 -7.66
CA ILE A 375 -3.43 -47.69 -8.82
C ILE A 375 -3.03 -48.62 -9.94
N ALA A 376 -3.54 -48.36 -11.15
CA ALA A 376 -3.14 -49.03 -12.38
C ALA A 376 -2.33 -48.07 -13.24
N THR A 377 -1.22 -48.55 -13.78
CA THR A 377 -0.32 -47.78 -14.65
C THR A 377 -0.08 -48.54 -15.95
N ALA A 378 -0.07 -47.82 -17.07
CA ALA A 378 0.24 -48.36 -18.39
C ALA A 378 1.50 -47.70 -18.94
N SER A 379 2.31 -48.46 -19.70
CA SER A 379 3.59 -47.98 -20.21
C SER A 379 3.87 -48.45 -21.64
N VAL A 380 4.77 -47.70 -22.28
CA VAL A 380 5.45 -48.06 -23.53
C VAL A 380 6.21 -49.39 -23.40
N ASP A 381 6.56 -49.82 -22.18
CA ASP A 381 7.21 -51.11 -21.90
C ASP A 381 6.32 -52.33 -22.14
N LYS A 382 5.10 -52.10 -22.67
CA LYS A 382 4.10 -53.11 -23.05
C LYS A 382 3.41 -53.79 -21.87
N THR A 383 3.62 -53.28 -20.65
CA THR A 383 3.04 -53.84 -19.43
C THR A 383 2.04 -52.90 -18.77
N ILE A 384 1.18 -53.50 -17.95
CA ILE A 384 0.35 -52.79 -16.98
C ILE A 384 0.85 -53.18 -15.59
N LYS A 385 0.97 -52.22 -14.68
CA LYS A 385 1.33 -52.51 -13.29
C LYS A 385 0.21 -52.09 -12.35
N LEU A 386 -0.04 -52.94 -11.36
CA LEU A 386 -0.98 -52.69 -10.27
C LEU A 386 -0.21 -52.41 -9.00
N TRP A 387 -0.60 -51.36 -8.31
CA TRP A 387 0.08 -50.84 -7.13
C TRP A 387 -0.90 -50.64 -6.00
N ARG A 388 -0.43 -50.78 -4.76
CA ARG A 388 -1.10 -50.22 -3.59
C ARG A 388 -0.79 -48.73 -3.50
N ARG A 389 -1.68 -47.97 -2.88
CA ARG A 389 -1.49 -46.52 -2.61
C ARG A 389 -0.22 -46.21 -1.80
N ASP A 390 0.28 -47.16 -1.00
CA ASP A 390 1.55 -47.03 -0.26
C ASP A 390 2.81 -47.16 -1.14
N GLY A 391 2.65 -47.46 -2.44
CA GLY A 391 3.73 -47.58 -3.41
C GLY A 391 4.20 -48.99 -3.69
N LYS A 392 3.68 -49.99 -2.98
CA LYS A 392 4.08 -51.38 -3.22
C LYS A 392 3.47 -51.91 -4.52
N LEU A 393 4.32 -52.46 -5.38
CA LEU A 393 3.90 -53.18 -6.57
C LEU A 393 3.16 -54.45 -6.15
N ILE A 394 1.91 -54.58 -6.58
CA ILE A 394 1.08 -55.79 -6.38
C ILE A 394 1.39 -56.78 -7.49
N ARG A 395 1.39 -56.32 -8.75
CA ARG A 395 1.50 -57.20 -9.92
C ARG A 395 1.95 -56.47 -11.17
N THR A 396 2.64 -57.18 -12.06
CA THR A 396 2.89 -56.77 -13.45
C THR A 396 2.09 -57.67 -14.38
N LEU A 397 1.21 -57.09 -15.18
CA LEU A 397 0.38 -57.78 -16.17
C LEU A 397 1.10 -57.73 -17.53
N LYS A 398 1.49 -58.91 -18.04
CA LYS A 398 2.19 -59.06 -19.31
C LYS A 398 1.26 -59.79 -20.29
N GLY A 399 1.11 -59.26 -21.50
CA GLY A 399 0.28 -59.88 -22.55
C GLY A 399 -0.09 -58.99 -23.72
N HIS A 400 0.19 -57.69 -23.66
CA HIS A 400 0.24 -56.84 -24.86
C HIS A 400 1.59 -57.03 -25.57
N THR A 401 1.57 -57.08 -26.89
CA THR A 401 2.75 -57.22 -27.75
C THR A 401 3.37 -55.88 -28.14
N ASP A 402 2.58 -54.82 -27.98
CA ASP A 402 2.88 -53.43 -28.34
C ASP A 402 2.64 -52.50 -27.15
N GLU A 403 3.07 -51.25 -27.31
CA GLU A 403 2.95 -50.16 -26.33
C GLU A 403 1.50 -50.06 -25.79
N VAL A 404 1.34 -49.89 -24.48
CA VAL A 404 0.02 -49.72 -23.85
C VAL A 404 -0.21 -48.22 -23.63
N PHE A 405 -1.31 -47.67 -24.17
CA PHE A 405 -1.57 -46.22 -24.15
C PHE A 405 -2.56 -45.77 -23.07
N SER A 406 -3.50 -46.64 -22.66
CA SER A 406 -4.38 -46.33 -21.54
C SER A 406 -4.76 -47.57 -20.76
N VAL A 407 -5.00 -47.40 -19.46
CA VAL A 407 -5.58 -48.41 -18.58
C VAL A 407 -6.61 -47.77 -17.66
N ASN A 408 -7.80 -48.36 -17.53
CA ASN A 408 -8.85 -47.86 -16.65
C ASN A 408 -9.48 -49.00 -15.86
N PHE A 409 -9.82 -48.74 -14.59
CA PHE A 409 -10.62 -49.64 -13.78
C PHE A 409 -12.07 -49.66 -14.27
N SER A 410 -12.73 -50.81 -14.13
CA SER A 410 -14.18 -50.88 -14.19
C SER A 410 -14.79 -50.12 -12.99
N PRO A 411 -16.02 -49.58 -13.10
CA PRO A 411 -16.63 -48.83 -12.00
C PRO A 411 -16.84 -49.63 -10.71
N ASN A 412 -16.97 -50.96 -10.82
CA ASN A 412 -17.03 -51.87 -9.68
C ASN A 412 -15.65 -52.24 -9.10
N GLY A 413 -14.56 -51.77 -9.71
CA GLY A 413 -13.18 -52.00 -9.30
C GLY A 413 -12.64 -53.41 -9.55
N GLN A 414 -13.39 -54.32 -10.15
CA GLN A 414 -13.00 -55.74 -10.26
C GLN A 414 -12.17 -56.08 -11.50
N GLN A 415 -12.20 -55.22 -12.52
CA GLN A 415 -11.55 -55.46 -13.81
C GLN A 415 -10.79 -54.23 -14.27
N LEU A 416 -9.86 -54.42 -15.20
CA LEU A 416 -9.19 -53.37 -15.94
C LEU A 416 -9.48 -53.52 -17.42
N VAL A 417 -9.61 -52.40 -18.12
CA VAL A 417 -9.52 -52.34 -19.58
C VAL A 417 -8.22 -51.64 -19.96
N ALA A 418 -7.48 -52.21 -20.90
CA ALA A 418 -6.27 -51.61 -21.43
C ALA A 418 -6.24 -51.68 -22.95
N VAL A 419 -5.66 -50.65 -23.56
CA VAL A 419 -5.59 -50.50 -25.01
C VAL A 419 -4.16 -50.30 -25.46
N SER A 420 -3.85 -50.79 -26.65
CA SER A 420 -2.49 -50.83 -27.17
C SER A 420 -2.39 -50.32 -28.61
N ARG A 421 -1.17 -49.91 -28.97
CA ARG A 421 -0.80 -49.56 -30.35
C ARG A 421 -1.10 -50.69 -31.34
N GLY A 422 -1.04 -51.94 -30.92
CA GLY A 422 -1.34 -53.13 -31.74
C GLY A 422 -2.83 -53.38 -31.98
N SER A 423 -3.65 -52.33 -32.09
CA SER A 423 -5.10 -52.39 -32.40
C SER A 423 -6.02 -53.14 -31.43
N THR A 424 -5.49 -53.60 -30.28
CA THR A 424 -6.21 -54.46 -29.34
C THR A 424 -6.72 -53.72 -28.10
N ILE A 425 -7.90 -54.11 -27.65
CA ILE A 425 -8.42 -53.86 -26.30
C ILE A 425 -8.36 -55.17 -25.52
N LYS A 426 -7.77 -55.16 -24.33
CA LYS A 426 -7.72 -56.32 -23.44
C LYS A 426 -8.36 -56.01 -22.09
N PHE A 427 -9.08 -57.00 -21.57
CA PHE A 427 -9.66 -56.98 -20.24
C PHE A 427 -8.85 -57.85 -19.31
N TRP A 428 -8.62 -57.37 -18.10
CA TRP A 428 -7.84 -58.06 -17.08
C TRP A 428 -8.63 -58.14 -15.78
N THR A 429 -8.47 -59.25 -15.09
CA THR A 429 -8.79 -59.32 -13.65
C THR A 429 -7.61 -58.79 -12.83
N LEU A 430 -7.87 -58.37 -11.60
CA LEU A 430 -6.83 -57.86 -10.70
C LEU A 430 -5.78 -58.92 -10.31
N ASP A 431 -6.14 -60.21 -10.40
CA ASP A 431 -5.19 -61.32 -10.19
C ASP A 431 -4.22 -61.53 -11.37
N GLY A 432 -4.45 -60.81 -12.48
CA GLY A 432 -3.62 -60.77 -13.66
C GLY A 432 -3.98 -61.75 -14.77
N ARG A 433 -5.15 -62.41 -14.69
CA ARG A 433 -5.66 -63.17 -15.83
C ARG A 433 -6.26 -62.25 -16.90
N ALA A 434 -5.81 -62.40 -18.14
CA ALA A 434 -6.44 -61.78 -19.30
C ALA A 434 -7.79 -62.48 -19.55
N LEU A 435 -8.88 -61.75 -19.39
CA LEU A 435 -10.24 -62.26 -19.58
C LEU A 435 -10.60 -62.36 -21.06
N LYS A 436 -10.26 -61.30 -21.81
CA LYS A 436 -10.66 -61.16 -23.21
C LYS A 436 -9.69 -60.24 -23.94
N SER A 437 -9.48 -60.51 -25.22
CA SER A 437 -8.76 -59.66 -26.18
C SER A 437 -9.64 -59.46 -27.40
N MET A 438 -9.71 -58.23 -27.91
CA MET A 438 -10.54 -57.89 -29.07
C MET A 438 -9.83 -56.88 -29.97
N ASP A 439 -9.88 -57.13 -31.28
CA ASP A 439 -9.41 -56.19 -32.29
C ASP A 439 -10.48 -55.12 -32.50
N ALA A 440 -10.16 -53.90 -32.06
CA ALA A 440 -11.18 -52.86 -31.95
C ALA A 440 -11.22 -51.92 -33.15
N HIS A 441 -10.06 -51.54 -33.69
CA HIS A 441 -9.93 -50.51 -34.72
C HIS A 441 -8.93 -50.92 -35.82
N ALA A 442 -9.08 -50.36 -37.02
CA ALA A 442 -8.11 -50.50 -38.10
C ALA A 442 -6.90 -49.56 -37.85
N GLY A 443 -6.01 -49.99 -36.95
CA GLY A 443 -4.89 -49.20 -36.44
C GLY A 443 -4.89 -49.06 -34.91
N GLY A 444 -3.92 -48.35 -34.35
CA GLY A 444 -3.75 -48.25 -32.89
C GLY A 444 -4.95 -47.66 -32.17
N VAL A 445 -5.18 -48.15 -30.94
CA VAL A 445 -6.24 -47.66 -30.04
C VAL A 445 -5.58 -46.80 -28.97
N TRP A 446 -5.99 -45.55 -28.86
CA TRP A 446 -5.36 -44.59 -27.94
C TRP A 446 -5.99 -44.56 -26.56
N ASN A 447 -7.31 -44.79 -26.50
CA ASN A 447 -8.05 -44.68 -25.26
C ASN A 447 -9.31 -45.55 -25.28
N ALA A 448 -9.65 -46.11 -24.12
CA ALA A 448 -10.96 -46.69 -23.87
C ALA A 448 -11.44 -46.37 -22.46
N SER A 449 -12.76 -46.19 -22.31
CA SER A 449 -13.41 -45.83 -21.05
C SER A 449 -14.69 -46.63 -20.85
N PHE A 450 -14.95 -47.04 -19.61
CA PHE A 450 -16.21 -47.69 -19.23
C PHE A 450 -17.31 -46.66 -19.06
N SER A 451 -18.56 -47.05 -19.32
CA SER A 451 -19.71 -46.30 -18.82
C SER A 451 -19.72 -46.31 -17.29
N PRO A 452 -20.34 -45.30 -16.63
CA PRO A 452 -20.40 -45.24 -15.17
C PRO A 452 -21.06 -46.46 -14.51
N ASP A 453 -21.99 -47.13 -15.21
CA ASP A 453 -22.63 -48.37 -14.74
C ASP A 453 -21.82 -49.64 -15.05
N GLY A 454 -20.71 -49.51 -15.78
CA GLY A 454 -19.80 -50.60 -16.16
C GLY A 454 -20.33 -51.55 -17.24
N LYS A 455 -21.50 -51.26 -17.84
CA LYS A 455 -22.12 -52.15 -18.83
C LYS A 455 -21.65 -51.92 -20.25
N LEU A 456 -21.12 -50.74 -20.54
CA LEU A 456 -20.66 -50.33 -21.86
C LEU A 456 -19.18 -49.94 -21.81
N LEU A 457 -18.54 -50.00 -22.98
CA LEU A 457 -17.19 -49.51 -23.20
C LEU A 457 -17.19 -48.64 -24.45
N VAL A 458 -16.49 -47.51 -24.41
CA VAL A 458 -16.22 -46.68 -25.59
C VAL A 458 -14.72 -46.68 -25.89
N SER A 459 -14.34 -46.75 -27.17
CA SER A 459 -12.94 -46.72 -27.62
C SER A 459 -12.70 -45.74 -28.75
N ALA A 460 -11.49 -45.19 -28.79
CA ALA A 460 -11.00 -44.25 -29.81
C ALA A 460 -9.77 -44.80 -30.52
N GLY A 461 -9.73 -44.70 -31.85
CA GLY A 461 -8.67 -45.29 -32.67
C GLY A 461 -8.20 -44.47 -33.86
N ASN A 462 -7.10 -44.95 -34.45
CA ASN A 462 -6.45 -44.36 -35.64
C ASN A 462 -7.30 -44.42 -36.91
N ASP A 463 -8.32 -45.27 -36.92
CA ASP A 463 -9.28 -45.37 -38.03
C ASP A 463 -10.26 -44.20 -38.10
N LYS A 464 -10.04 -43.14 -37.29
CA LYS A 464 -10.84 -41.91 -37.20
C LYS A 464 -12.23 -42.14 -36.63
N THR A 465 -12.47 -43.30 -36.01
CA THR A 465 -13.79 -43.65 -35.44
C THR A 465 -13.75 -43.73 -33.93
N VAL A 466 -14.91 -43.48 -33.34
CA VAL A 466 -15.23 -43.92 -31.99
C VAL A 466 -16.10 -45.17 -32.10
N LYS A 467 -15.93 -46.14 -31.20
CA LYS A 467 -16.76 -47.36 -31.18
C LYS A 467 -17.32 -47.59 -29.79
N LEU A 468 -18.60 -47.95 -29.73
CA LEU A 468 -19.31 -48.35 -28.53
C LEU A 468 -19.47 -49.86 -28.51
N TRP A 469 -19.20 -50.44 -27.37
CA TRP A 469 -19.22 -51.87 -27.12
C TRP A 469 -20.01 -52.18 -25.86
N THR A 470 -20.54 -53.40 -25.77
CA THR A 470 -20.92 -53.98 -24.48
C THR A 470 -19.66 -54.27 -23.66
N ALA A 471 -19.79 -54.37 -22.34
CA ALA A 471 -18.71 -54.86 -21.47
C ALA A 471 -18.31 -56.31 -21.78
N SER A 472 -19.20 -57.09 -22.42
CA SER A 472 -18.88 -58.41 -22.94
C SER A 472 -18.06 -58.37 -24.24
N GLY A 473 -17.81 -57.20 -24.84
CA GLY A 473 -16.97 -56.99 -26.02
C GLY A 473 -17.69 -57.19 -27.36
N GLU A 474 -19.02 -57.04 -27.39
CA GLU A 474 -19.82 -56.98 -28.62
C GLU A 474 -19.89 -55.52 -29.10
N ARG A 475 -19.70 -55.29 -30.40
CA ARG A 475 -19.77 -53.94 -30.96
C ARG A 475 -21.21 -53.51 -31.17
N LEU A 476 -21.64 -52.48 -30.46
CA LEU A 476 -22.98 -51.91 -30.58
C LEU A 476 -23.05 -50.84 -31.67
N LYS A 477 -22.06 -49.94 -31.71
CA LYS A 477 -22.09 -48.78 -32.61
C LYS A 477 -20.69 -48.36 -33.06
N THR A 478 -20.60 -47.76 -34.24
CA THR A 478 -19.44 -46.99 -34.70
C THR A 478 -19.90 -45.57 -35.00
N PHE A 479 -19.26 -44.58 -34.38
CA PHE A 479 -19.49 -43.17 -34.61
C PHE A 479 -18.53 -42.70 -35.68
N MET A 480 -19.08 -42.22 -36.78
CA MET A 480 -18.35 -41.68 -37.93
C MET A 480 -18.52 -40.17 -37.93
N GLY A 481 -17.44 -39.40 -38.12
CA GLY A 481 -17.52 -37.94 -38.24
C GLY A 481 -16.22 -37.18 -37.97
N HIS A 482 -15.25 -37.78 -37.27
CA HIS A 482 -13.92 -37.18 -37.14
C HIS A 482 -13.13 -37.26 -38.46
N THR A 483 -12.36 -36.22 -38.76
CA THR A 483 -11.53 -36.13 -39.97
C THR A 483 -10.13 -36.72 -39.78
N ASN A 484 -9.72 -36.91 -38.53
CA ASN A 484 -8.40 -37.39 -38.14
C ASN A 484 -8.47 -38.43 -37.00
N GLN A 485 -7.32 -38.97 -36.60
CA GLN A 485 -7.19 -40.02 -35.57
C GLN A 485 -7.78 -39.56 -34.24
N VAL A 486 -8.63 -40.38 -33.62
CA VAL A 486 -9.26 -40.05 -32.34
C VAL A 486 -8.33 -40.47 -31.19
N ARG A 487 -7.98 -39.53 -30.32
CA ARG A 487 -6.96 -39.73 -29.27
C ARG A 487 -7.53 -39.95 -27.87
N ARG A 488 -8.65 -39.31 -27.54
CA ARG A 488 -9.34 -39.47 -26.26
C ARG A 488 -10.82 -39.69 -26.46
N VAL A 489 -11.41 -40.46 -25.54
CA VAL A 489 -12.85 -40.62 -25.44
C VAL A 489 -13.27 -40.84 -23.99
N THR A 490 -14.37 -40.22 -23.57
CA THR A 490 -14.88 -40.39 -22.21
C THR A 490 -16.40 -40.33 -22.20
N PHE A 491 -17.00 -41.05 -21.27
CA PHE A 491 -18.42 -40.90 -20.94
C PHE A 491 -18.63 -39.67 -20.06
N SER A 492 -19.83 -39.09 -20.14
CA SER A 492 -20.35 -38.22 -19.10
C SER A 492 -20.61 -38.99 -17.79
N PRO A 493 -20.62 -38.33 -16.62
CA PRO A 493 -20.87 -38.99 -15.33
C PRO A 493 -22.21 -39.73 -15.23
N ASP A 494 -23.22 -39.32 -16.01
CA ASP A 494 -24.52 -39.99 -16.09
C ASP A 494 -24.57 -41.12 -17.15
N GLY A 495 -23.50 -41.28 -17.93
CA GLY A 495 -23.36 -42.30 -18.98
C GLY A 495 -24.17 -42.04 -20.25
N LYS A 496 -24.85 -40.90 -20.38
CA LYS A 496 -25.72 -40.62 -21.54
C LYS A 496 -25.00 -40.00 -22.73
N LEU A 497 -23.86 -39.35 -22.49
CA LEU A 497 -23.07 -38.66 -23.49
C LEU A 497 -21.67 -39.25 -23.59
N ILE A 498 -21.08 -39.10 -24.77
CA ILE A 498 -19.70 -39.43 -25.08
C ILE A 498 -19.02 -38.18 -25.60
N ALA A 499 -17.86 -37.82 -25.04
CA ALA A 499 -16.98 -36.81 -25.60
C ALA A 499 -15.78 -37.49 -26.26
N SER A 500 -15.44 -37.09 -27.47
CA SER A 500 -14.25 -37.55 -28.17
C SER A 500 -13.48 -36.39 -28.77
N VAL A 501 -12.18 -36.56 -28.91
CA VAL A 501 -11.31 -35.56 -29.51
C VAL A 501 -10.34 -36.20 -30.49
N ASP A 502 -10.19 -35.57 -31.65
CA ASP A 502 -9.25 -35.98 -32.68
C ASP A 502 -7.96 -35.15 -32.69
N LEU A 503 -7.02 -35.57 -33.54
CA LEU A 503 -5.74 -34.91 -33.74
C LEU A 503 -5.86 -33.47 -34.26
N ASP A 504 -6.94 -33.15 -34.98
CA ASP A 504 -7.20 -31.81 -35.52
C ASP A 504 -7.82 -30.87 -34.47
N SER A 505 -7.82 -31.28 -33.19
CA SER A 505 -8.35 -30.51 -32.06
C SER A 505 -9.88 -30.35 -32.08
N THR A 506 -10.59 -31.16 -32.86
CA THR A 506 -12.04 -31.13 -32.92
C THR A 506 -12.60 -31.99 -31.80
N ILE A 507 -13.34 -31.38 -30.86
CA ILE A 507 -14.08 -32.12 -29.84
C ILE A 507 -15.48 -32.36 -30.36
N LYS A 508 -15.95 -33.61 -30.30
CA LYS A 508 -17.33 -33.98 -30.64
C LYS A 508 -18.03 -34.58 -29.43
N LEU A 509 -19.29 -34.17 -29.26
CA LEU A 509 -20.19 -34.71 -28.25
C LEU A 509 -21.26 -35.56 -28.93
N TRP A 510 -21.45 -36.77 -28.44
CA TRP A 510 -22.35 -37.76 -29.01
C TRP A 510 -23.35 -38.24 -27.96
N ASN A 511 -24.57 -38.56 -28.39
CA ASN A 511 -25.43 -39.45 -27.62
C ASN A 511 -25.09 -40.92 -27.91
N LEU A 512 -25.65 -41.86 -27.16
CA LEU A 512 -25.38 -43.29 -27.34
C LEU A 512 -25.91 -43.86 -28.68
N ASP A 513 -26.88 -43.21 -29.32
CA ASP A 513 -27.49 -43.68 -30.57
C ASP A 513 -26.58 -43.46 -31.80
N GLY A 514 -25.54 -42.63 -31.66
CA GLY A 514 -24.66 -42.27 -32.77
C GLY A 514 -24.81 -40.83 -33.26
N LYS A 515 -25.72 -40.04 -32.68
CA LYS A 515 -25.98 -38.68 -33.11
C LYS A 515 -24.95 -37.72 -32.52
N GLU A 516 -24.33 -36.93 -33.38
CA GLU A 516 -23.52 -35.78 -32.99
C GLU A 516 -24.44 -34.68 -32.44
N LEU A 517 -24.19 -34.26 -31.20
CA LEU A 517 -24.92 -33.20 -30.51
C LEU A 517 -24.24 -31.85 -30.64
N ALA A 518 -22.90 -31.85 -30.61
CA ALA A 518 -22.09 -30.65 -30.76
C ALA A 518 -20.71 -30.97 -31.35
N SER A 519 -20.14 -30.01 -32.07
CA SER A 519 -18.77 -30.02 -32.58
C SER A 519 -18.09 -28.72 -32.17
N ILE A 520 -16.93 -28.83 -31.51
CA ILE A 520 -16.22 -27.72 -30.90
C ILE A 520 -14.84 -27.60 -31.55
N ASN A 521 -14.60 -26.48 -32.22
CA ASN A 521 -13.31 -26.10 -32.80
C ASN A 521 -12.76 -24.90 -32.05
N GLY A 522 -12.16 -25.18 -30.90
CA GLY A 522 -11.81 -24.16 -29.91
C GLY A 522 -10.32 -23.84 -29.73
N HIS A 523 -9.46 -24.82 -30.06
CA HIS A 523 -8.01 -24.71 -29.90
C HIS A 523 -7.36 -24.32 -31.22
N ARG A 524 -6.33 -23.46 -31.16
CA ARG A 524 -5.67 -22.94 -32.38
C ARG A 524 -4.70 -23.99 -32.94
N THR A 525 -5.22 -24.90 -33.76
CA THR A 525 -4.47 -25.86 -34.60
C THR A 525 -3.33 -26.58 -33.85
N SER A 526 -3.66 -27.34 -32.81
CA SER A 526 -2.66 -28.00 -31.96
C SER A 526 -3.26 -29.16 -31.18
N GLU A 527 -2.61 -30.32 -31.13
CA GLU A 527 -3.17 -31.56 -30.58
C GLU A 527 -3.78 -31.40 -29.17
N ILE A 528 -4.99 -31.91 -28.96
CA ILE A 528 -5.64 -31.95 -27.63
C ILE A 528 -5.34 -33.30 -26.98
N TRP A 529 -4.66 -33.25 -25.84
CA TRP A 529 -4.22 -34.43 -25.10
C TRP A 529 -5.05 -34.70 -23.84
N GLY A 530 -5.66 -33.65 -23.27
CA GLY A 530 -6.48 -33.71 -22.07
C GLY A 530 -7.96 -33.45 -22.34
N LEU A 531 -8.83 -34.34 -21.86
CA LEU A 531 -10.29 -34.19 -21.96
C LEU A 531 -10.94 -34.76 -20.68
N SER A 532 -11.76 -33.96 -19.98
CA SER A 532 -12.45 -34.39 -18.76
C SER A 532 -13.81 -33.70 -18.62
N PHE A 533 -14.87 -34.46 -18.35
CA PHE A 533 -16.15 -33.90 -17.91
C PHE A 533 -16.04 -33.38 -16.48
N SER A 534 -16.83 -32.35 -16.16
CA SER A 534 -17.09 -31.97 -14.78
C SER A 534 -17.91 -33.06 -14.07
N PRO A 535 -17.78 -33.25 -12.75
CA PRO A 535 -18.48 -34.31 -12.03
C PRO A 535 -20.00 -34.23 -12.09
N ASP A 536 -20.56 -33.04 -12.29
CA ASP A 536 -22.00 -32.81 -12.51
C ASP A 536 -22.47 -33.09 -13.94
N GLY A 537 -21.54 -33.37 -14.88
CA GLY A 537 -21.83 -33.63 -16.28
C GLY A 537 -22.26 -32.41 -17.10
N GLN A 538 -22.26 -31.20 -16.52
CA GLN A 538 -22.78 -30.00 -17.18
C GLN A 538 -21.74 -29.27 -18.05
N SER A 539 -20.46 -29.58 -17.87
CA SER A 539 -19.38 -28.94 -18.60
C SER A 539 -18.25 -29.90 -18.92
N LEU A 540 -17.41 -29.49 -19.87
CA LEU A 540 -16.26 -30.24 -20.34
C LEU A 540 -15.03 -29.35 -20.28
N VAL A 541 -13.89 -29.88 -19.84
CA VAL A 541 -12.59 -29.20 -19.93
C VAL A 541 -11.71 -29.91 -20.94
N SER A 542 -11.07 -29.11 -21.79
CA SER A 542 -10.04 -29.55 -22.72
C SER A 542 -8.72 -28.83 -22.45
N ALA A 543 -7.62 -29.53 -22.72
CA ALA A 543 -6.26 -29.01 -22.60
C ALA A 543 -5.45 -29.39 -23.84
N GLY A 544 -4.81 -28.40 -24.46
CA GLY A 544 -4.17 -28.52 -25.77
C GLY A 544 -2.68 -28.19 -25.80
N GLU A 545 -2.06 -28.48 -26.94
CA GLU A 545 -0.69 -28.10 -27.25
C GLU A 545 -0.47 -26.59 -27.38
N ASP A 546 -1.52 -25.82 -27.67
CA ASP A 546 -1.53 -24.36 -27.63
C ASP A 546 -1.35 -23.78 -26.21
N GLY A 547 -1.19 -24.64 -25.21
CA GLY A 547 -1.00 -24.26 -23.81
C GLY A 547 -2.27 -23.71 -23.18
N THR A 548 -3.44 -23.81 -23.84
CA THR A 548 -4.69 -23.33 -23.27
C THR A 548 -5.47 -24.45 -22.60
N VAL A 549 -6.13 -24.10 -21.49
CA VAL A 549 -7.12 -24.95 -20.83
C VAL A 549 -8.46 -24.23 -20.92
N LYS A 550 -9.43 -24.85 -21.58
CA LYS A 550 -10.73 -24.25 -21.89
C LYS A 550 -11.86 -25.06 -21.30
N ARG A 551 -12.92 -24.38 -20.86
CA ARG A 551 -14.16 -24.98 -20.35
C ARG A 551 -15.30 -24.71 -21.32
N TRP A 552 -16.08 -25.74 -21.60
CA TRP A 552 -17.16 -25.74 -22.58
C TRP A 552 -18.47 -26.17 -21.94
N THR A 553 -19.58 -25.69 -22.49
CA THR A 553 -20.89 -26.29 -22.26
C THR A 553 -21.05 -27.58 -23.06
N ILE A 554 -22.01 -28.41 -22.70
CA ILE A 554 -22.35 -29.63 -23.45
C ILE A 554 -23.01 -29.34 -24.81
N GLU A 555 -23.48 -28.10 -25.03
CA GLU A 555 -23.96 -27.62 -26.33
C GLU A 555 -22.82 -27.11 -27.23
N GLY A 556 -21.58 -27.10 -26.73
CA GLY A 556 -20.39 -26.72 -27.49
C GLY A 556 -20.04 -25.23 -27.47
N LYS A 557 -20.59 -24.45 -26.53
CA LYS A 557 -20.22 -23.05 -26.34
C LYS A 557 -19.02 -22.92 -25.39
N GLU A 558 -18.05 -22.06 -25.71
CA GLU A 558 -16.97 -21.71 -24.77
C GLU A 558 -17.58 -20.98 -23.56
N LEU A 559 -17.39 -21.54 -22.36
CA LEU A 559 -17.73 -20.87 -21.11
C LEU A 559 -16.62 -19.90 -20.72
N GLU A 560 -15.37 -20.40 -20.73
CA GLU A 560 -14.21 -19.65 -20.28
C GLU A 560 -12.90 -20.32 -20.72
N THR A 561 -11.88 -19.51 -21.03
CA THR A 561 -10.48 -19.97 -21.04
C THR A 561 -9.93 -19.91 -19.61
N LEU A 562 -9.76 -21.08 -18.99
CA LEU A 562 -9.38 -21.21 -17.58
C LEU A 562 -7.93 -20.77 -17.33
N GLY A 563 -7.03 -20.94 -18.31
CA GLY A 563 -5.64 -20.52 -18.23
C GLY A 563 -4.90 -20.69 -19.55
N THR A 564 -3.83 -19.91 -19.74
CA THR A 564 -2.93 -19.96 -20.90
C THR A 564 -1.49 -20.13 -20.40
N PHE A 565 -0.82 -21.18 -20.84
CA PHE A 565 0.50 -21.59 -20.37
C PHE A 565 1.50 -21.52 -21.51
N ASP A 566 2.76 -21.22 -21.19
CA ASP A 566 3.85 -21.18 -22.18
C ASP A 566 4.22 -22.57 -22.72
N THR A 567 3.70 -23.63 -22.10
CA THR A 567 4.00 -25.02 -22.44
C THR A 567 2.73 -25.84 -22.63
N PRO A 568 2.75 -26.85 -23.52
CA PRO A 568 1.64 -27.77 -23.73
C PRO A 568 1.16 -28.43 -22.44
N ILE A 569 -0.17 -28.50 -22.27
CA ILE A 569 -0.81 -29.24 -21.18
C ILE A 569 -1.32 -30.57 -21.74
N ALA A 570 -0.74 -31.67 -21.27
CA ALA A 570 -1.00 -33.01 -21.79
C ALA A 570 -2.09 -33.76 -21.01
N GLY A 571 -2.14 -33.60 -19.69
CA GLY A 571 -3.10 -34.27 -18.82
C GLY A 571 -4.03 -33.29 -18.14
N VAL A 572 -5.32 -33.63 -18.04
CA VAL A 572 -6.30 -32.88 -17.25
C VAL A 572 -7.21 -33.84 -16.49
N SER A 573 -7.46 -33.54 -15.22
CA SER A 573 -8.40 -34.30 -14.40
C SER A 573 -9.12 -33.35 -13.45
N PHE A 574 -10.45 -33.44 -13.41
CA PHE A 574 -11.26 -32.79 -12.39
C PHE A 574 -11.12 -33.49 -11.04
N SER A 575 -11.10 -32.70 -9.96
CA SER A 575 -11.36 -33.25 -8.64
C SER A 575 -12.79 -33.79 -8.56
N PRO A 576 -13.06 -34.78 -7.69
CA PRO A 576 -14.39 -35.38 -7.57
C PRO A 576 -15.51 -34.39 -7.22
N ASP A 577 -15.16 -33.27 -6.58
CA ASP A 577 -16.09 -32.20 -6.21
C ASP A 577 -16.22 -31.09 -7.28
N GLY A 578 -15.47 -31.16 -8.39
CA GLY A 578 -15.47 -30.18 -9.47
C GLY A 578 -14.72 -28.88 -9.15
N ARG A 579 -14.09 -28.83 -7.98
CA ARG A 579 -13.27 -27.76 -7.37
C ARG A 579 -12.08 -27.31 -8.17
N LEU A 580 -11.30 -28.33 -8.47
CA LEU A 580 -9.92 -28.23 -8.83
C LEU A 580 -9.70 -28.99 -10.13
N LEU A 581 -8.68 -28.56 -10.86
CA LEU A 581 -8.09 -29.33 -11.94
C LEU A 581 -6.65 -29.66 -11.55
N ALA A 582 -6.28 -30.90 -11.79
CA ALA A 582 -4.89 -31.31 -11.88
C ALA A 582 -4.51 -31.21 -13.36
N LEU A 583 -3.43 -30.52 -13.65
CA LEU A 583 -2.90 -30.32 -15.00
C LEU A 583 -1.50 -30.91 -15.08
N GLY A 584 -1.30 -31.87 -15.98
CA GLY A 584 0.03 -32.41 -16.29
C GLY A 584 0.61 -31.70 -17.50
N SER A 585 1.81 -31.14 -17.37
CA SER A 585 2.43 -30.28 -18.38
C SER A 585 3.72 -30.88 -18.96
N ARG A 586 4.09 -30.43 -20.16
CA ARG A 586 5.38 -30.76 -20.80
C ARG A 586 6.58 -30.04 -20.17
N ASP A 587 6.36 -29.10 -19.26
CA ASP A 587 7.40 -28.49 -18.42
C ASP A 587 7.81 -29.36 -17.21
N ASN A 588 7.40 -30.63 -17.20
CA ASN A 588 7.65 -31.62 -16.13
C ASN A 588 6.88 -31.33 -14.83
N THR A 589 5.95 -30.37 -14.82
CA THR A 589 5.19 -30.00 -13.62
C THR A 589 3.78 -30.58 -13.61
N VAL A 590 3.23 -30.70 -12.39
CA VAL A 590 1.80 -30.87 -12.17
C VAL A 590 1.28 -29.60 -11.51
N ARG A 591 0.25 -28.98 -12.09
CA ARG A 591 -0.35 -27.75 -11.56
C ARG A 591 -1.72 -28.05 -10.97
N LEU A 592 -1.98 -27.51 -9.79
CA LEU A 592 -3.27 -27.55 -9.13
C LEU A 592 -3.99 -26.22 -9.35
N TRP A 593 -5.16 -26.28 -9.98
CA TRP A 593 -5.84 -25.10 -10.52
C TRP A 593 -7.27 -24.99 -10.00
N ASN A 594 -7.67 -23.81 -9.52
CA ASN A 594 -9.05 -23.54 -9.14
C ASN A 594 -9.94 -23.34 -10.38
N VAL A 595 -11.04 -24.09 -10.46
CA VAL A 595 -12.00 -24.01 -11.56
C VAL A 595 -12.94 -22.82 -11.39
N ASN A 596 -13.43 -22.61 -10.16
CA ASN A 596 -14.38 -21.56 -9.84
C ASN A 596 -13.66 -20.42 -9.12
N ARG A 597 -13.92 -19.18 -9.55
CA ARG A 597 -13.56 -17.99 -8.77
C ARG A 597 -14.74 -17.62 -7.86
N PRO A 598 -14.51 -17.18 -6.61
CA PRO A 598 -15.55 -16.54 -5.80
C PRO A 598 -15.81 -15.13 -6.34
N VAL A 599 -16.35 -15.03 -7.55
CA VAL A 599 -16.77 -13.75 -8.13
C VAL A 599 -18.25 -13.57 -7.89
N LEU A 600 -18.61 -12.37 -7.44
CA LEU A 600 -19.99 -11.92 -7.31
C LEU A 600 -20.59 -11.80 -8.72
N LYS A 601 -21.13 -12.90 -9.25
CA LYS A 601 -21.50 -13.01 -10.66
C LYS A 601 -23.00 -12.90 -10.89
N HIS A 602 -23.35 -12.20 -11.96
CA HIS A 602 -24.68 -12.16 -12.57
C HIS A 602 -24.65 -12.75 -13.99
N ASN A 603 -25.83 -13.07 -14.54
CA ASN A 603 -25.95 -13.61 -15.90
C ASN A 603 -25.93 -12.51 -16.98
N ALA A 604 -25.92 -11.24 -16.57
CA ALA A 604 -25.78 -10.07 -17.42
C ALA A 604 -25.05 -8.96 -16.65
N ALA A 605 -24.82 -7.84 -17.32
CA ALA A 605 -24.17 -6.66 -16.76
C ALA A 605 -24.76 -6.22 -15.40
N ILE A 606 -23.91 -5.82 -14.46
CA ILE A 606 -24.30 -5.29 -13.16
C ILE A 606 -24.27 -3.76 -13.22
N ASN A 607 -25.42 -3.13 -12.95
CA ASN A 607 -25.62 -1.69 -13.09
C ASN A 607 -25.25 -0.91 -11.82
N ASP A 608 -25.44 -1.51 -10.64
CA ASP A 608 -25.09 -0.88 -9.37
C ASP A 608 -24.69 -1.89 -8.30
N VAL A 609 -23.93 -1.41 -7.32
CA VAL A 609 -23.50 -2.18 -6.15
C VAL A 609 -23.48 -1.29 -4.92
N ARG A 610 -24.05 -1.76 -3.81
CA ARG A 610 -24.12 -1.01 -2.54
C ARG A 610 -23.88 -1.90 -1.34
N PHE A 611 -23.08 -1.41 -0.40
CA PHE A 611 -23.00 -1.98 0.95
C PHE A 611 -24.19 -1.51 1.79
N SER A 612 -24.64 -2.36 2.72
CA SER A 612 -25.58 -1.94 3.76
C SER A 612 -24.87 -1.05 4.78
N PRO A 613 -25.56 -0.05 5.37
CA PRO A 613 -24.98 0.84 6.38
C PRO A 613 -24.41 0.15 7.62
N ASP A 614 -24.94 -1.02 7.99
CA ASP A 614 -24.46 -1.87 9.09
C ASP A 614 -23.23 -2.73 8.75
N ASN A 615 -22.73 -2.63 7.51
CA ASN A 615 -21.58 -3.39 7.00
C ASN A 615 -21.75 -4.92 7.12
N GLN A 616 -22.97 -5.44 6.94
CA GLN A 616 -23.26 -6.89 6.95
C GLN A 616 -23.58 -7.45 5.57
N LEU A 617 -24.15 -6.64 4.70
CA LEU A 617 -24.65 -7.05 3.39
C LEU A 617 -24.06 -6.20 2.27
N LEU A 618 -24.03 -6.81 1.09
CA LEU A 618 -23.76 -6.19 -0.20
C LEU A 618 -24.92 -6.54 -1.13
N ALA A 619 -25.44 -5.57 -1.86
CA ALA A 619 -26.45 -5.79 -2.88
C ALA A 619 -25.92 -5.39 -4.26
N THR A 620 -26.21 -6.22 -5.28
CA THR A 620 -25.87 -5.96 -6.69
C THR A 620 -27.12 -5.99 -7.54
N ALA A 621 -27.32 -4.98 -8.39
CA ALA A 621 -28.46 -4.86 -9.31
C ALA A 621 -28.02 -5.12 -10.75
N SER A 622 -28.75 -5.93 -11.51
CA SER A 622 -28.31 -6.39 -12.83
C SER A 622 -29.38 -6.35 -13.92
N ASN A 623 -28.89 -6.30 -15.16
CA ASN A 623 -29.64 -6.51 -16.39
C ASN A 623 -30.25 -7.91 -16.51
N ASP A 624 -29.85 -8.87 -15.67
CA ASP A 624 -30.50 -10.19 -15.59
C ASP A 624 -31.85 -10.16 -14.84
N LYS A 625 -32.33 -8.94 -14.52
CA LYS A 625 -33.61 -8.67 -13.86
C LYS A 625 -33.65 -9.15 -12.41
N THR A 626 -32.49 -9.21 -11.76
CA THR A 626 -32.38 -9.59 -10.36
C THR A 626 -31.57 -8.59 -9.56
N VAL A 627 -31.82 -8.59 -8.25
CA VAL A 627 -30.86 -8.09 -7.27
C VAL A 627 -30.29 -9.28 -6.53
N LYS A 628 -28.98 -9.40 -6.40
CA LYS A 628 -28.36 -10.43 -5.54
C LYS A 628 -27.85 -9.79 -4.26
N LEU A 629 -28.06 -10.50 -3.16
CA LEU A 629 -27.55 -10.17 -1.84
C LEU A 629 -26.39 -11.10 -1.50
N TRP A 630 -25.36 -10.49 -0.96
CA TRP A 630 -24.12 -11.14 -0.57
C TRP A 630 -23.76 -10.66 0.82
N SER A 631 -22.97 -11.43 1.56
CA SER A 631 -22.29 -10.93 2.75
C SER A 631 -21.12 -10.05 2.34
N VAL A 632 -20.60 -9.25 3.28
CA VAL A 632 -19.50 -8.31 3.02
C VAL A 632 -18.18 -8.96 2.59
N ASP A 633 -17.98 -10.22 2.91
CA ASP A 633 -16.85 -11.06 2.47
C ASP A 633 -17.13 -11.78 1.13
N GLY A 634 -18.27 -11.48 0.50
CA GLY A 634 -18.64 -11.92 -0.84
C GLY A 634 -19.33 -13.28 -0.92
N ALA A 635 -19.77 -13.85 0.21
CA ALA A 635 -20.61 -15.05 0.16
C ALA A 635 -21.96 -14.70 -0.48
N PHE A 636 -22.40 -15.48 -1.45
CA PHE A 636 -23.77 -15.37 -1.94
C PHE A 636 -24.76 -15.73 -0.81
N LEU A 637 -25.79 -14.90 -0.63
CA LEU A 637 -26.83 -15.13 0.37
C LEU A 637 -28.18 -15.39 -0.28
N LYS A 638 -28.58 -14.54 -1.24
CA LYS A 638 -29.94 -14.61 -1.81
C LYS A 638 -30.08 -13.89 -3.14
N THR A 639 -31.01 -14.33 -3.98
CA THR A 639 -31.47 -13.57 -5.15
C THR A 639 -32.86 -12.99 -4.88
N LEU A 640 -33.04 -11.69 -5.06
CA LEU A 640 -34.32 -10.99 -5.10
C LEU A 640 -34.82 -10.94 -6.54
N ARG A 641 -35.98 -11.56 -6.78
CA ARG A 641 -36.55 -11.79 -8.12
C ARG A 641 -37.90 -11.09 -8.27
N GLY A 642 -38.47 -11.13 -9.47
CA GLY A 642 -39.80 -10.57 -9.77
C GLY A 642 -39.76 -9.24 -10.53
N TYR A 643 -38.60 -8.82 -11.03
CA TYR A 643 -38.53 -7.67 -11.94
C TYR A 643 -38.77 -8.13 -13.38
N GLU A 644 -39.62 -7.42 -14.11
CA GLU A 644 -39.94 -7.71 -15.51
C GLU A 644 -38.93 -7.07 -16.48
N ALA A 645 -38.15 -6.13 -15.95
CA ALA A 645 -37.17 -5.32 -16.66
C ALA A 645 -35.82 -5.27 -15.91
N PRO A 646 -34.72 -4.93 -16.59
CA PRO A 646 -33.40 -4.73 -15.98
C PRO A 646 -33.43 -3.87 -14.72
N VAL A 647 -32.74 -4.29 -13.66
CA VAL A 647 -32.62 -3.50 -12.42
C VAL A 647 -31.44 -2.54 -12.55
N GLU A 648 -31.70 -1.24 -12.55
CA GLU A 648 -30.69 -0.21 -12.78
C GLU A 648 -29.92 0.17 -11.52
N TRP A 649 -30.58 0.15 -10.36
CA TRP A 649 -29.93 0.53 -9.12
C TRP A 649 -30.56 -0.13 -7.90
N VAL A 650 -29.79 -0.13 -6.81
CA VAL A 650 -30.18 -0.68 -5.51
C VAL A 650 -29.67 0.25 -4.40
N SER A 651 -30.36 0.28 -3.27
CA SER A 651 -29.92 1.00 -2.07
C SER A 651 -30.47 0.34 -0.81
N PHE A 652 -29.91 0.71 0.32
CA PHE A 652 -30.40 0.34 1.64
C PHE A 652 -30.99 1.57 2.33
N THR A 653 -32.01 1.35 3.16
CA THR A 653 -32.42 2.36 4.14
C THR A 653 -31.32 2.57 5.18
N PRO A 654 -31.23 3.75 5.82
CA PRO A 654 -30.20 4.03 6.83
C PRO A 654 -30.16 3.03 8.00
N ASP A 655 -31.30 2.43 8.35
CA ASP A 655 -31.40 1.38 9.37
C ASP A 655 -30.98 -0.02 8.89
N SER A 656 -30.56 -0.14 7.63
CA SER A 656 -30.18 -1.37 6.91
C SER A 656 -31.28 -2.42 6.75
N LYS A 657 -32.50 -2.21 7.27
CA LYS A 657 -33.56 -3.24 7.30
C LYS A 657 -34.29 -3.41 5.98
N THR A 658 -34.32 -2.37 5.16
CA THR A 658 -35.06 -2.34 3.90
C THR A 658 -34.12 -2.10 2.74
N ILE A 659 -34.29 -2.89 1.69
CA ILE A 659 -33.59 -2.73 0.41
C ILE A 659 -34.57 -2.10 -0.57
N ASN A 660 -34.16 -1.02 -1.20
CA ASN A 660 -34.90 -0.38 -2.29
C ASN A 660 -34.17 -0.64 -3.61
N SER A 661 -34.94 -0.80 -4.66
CA SER A 661 -34.43 -1.18 -5.98
C SER A 661 -35.36 -0.64 -7.05
N ALA A 662 -34.81 -0.28 -8.21
CA ALA A 662 -35.63 0.15 -9.32
C ALA A 662 -35.14 -0.39 -10.67
N THR A 663 -36.10 -0.58 -11.58
CA THR A 663 -35.84 -0.97 -12.96
C THR A 663 -35.62 0.23 -13.87
N ASN A 664 -35.09 -0.02 -15.06
CA ASN A 664 -34.93 0.98 -16.11
C ASN A 664 -36.26 1.56 -16.65
N VAL A 665 -37.37 0.89 -16.38
CA VAL A 665 -38.73 1.35 -16.72
C VAL A 665 -39.45 2.01 -15.52
N GLY A 666 -38.72 2.31 -14.44
CA GLY A 666 -39.25 3.06 -13.29
C GLY A 666 -40.02 2.22 -12.25
N THR A 667 -40.06 0.89 -12.39
CA THR A 667 -40.67 0.02 -11.37
C THR A 667 -39.81 0.01 -10.12
N THR A 668 -40.33 0.51 -9.00
CA THR A 668 -39.63 0.47 -7.69
C THR A 668 -40.14 -0.66 -6.83
N ARG A 669 -39.23 -1.36 -6.13
CA ARG A 669 -39.57 -2.42 -5.17
C ARG A 669 -38.81 -2.24 -3.86
N LEU A 670 -39.51 -2.51 -2.77
CA LEU A 670 -38.97 -2.54 -1.42
C LEU A 670 -38.92 -3.98 -0.93
N TRP A 671 -37.83 -4.35 -0.26
CA TRP A 671 -37.61 -5.67 0.29
C TRP A 671 -37.18 -5.55 1.73
N ASN A 672 -37.60 -6.47 2.59
CA ASN A 672 -36.91 -6.65 3.86
C ASN A 672 -35.61 -7.45 3.65
N GLN A 673 -34.75 -7.50 4.68
CA GLN A 673 -33.52 -8.32 4.65
C GLN A 673 -33.78 -9.83 4.44
N ALA A 674 -34.98 -10.32 4.77
CA ALA A 674 -35.37 -11.70 4.48
C ALA A 674 -35.70 -11.94 2.99
N GLY A 675 -35.62 -10.91 2.14
CA GLY A 675 -35.90 -10.97 0.71
C GLY A 675 -37.39 -11.04 0.37
N ARG A 676 -38.27 -10.66 1.30
CA ARG A 676 -39.71 -10.54 1.06
C ARG A 676 -40.02 -9.14 0.56
N ALA A 677 -40.74 -9.07 -0.56
CA ALA A 677 -41.27 -7.81 -1.07
C ALA A 677 -42.24 -7.18 -0.05
N LEU A 678 -42.03 -5.90 0.24
CA LEU A 678 -42.90 -5.10 1.09
C LEU A 678 -43.97 -4.42 0.24
N LYS A 679 -45.20 -4.32 0.75
CA LYS A 679 -46.35 -3.75 0.01
C LYS A 679 -46.08 -2.27 -0.33
N VAL A 680 -46.16 -1.91 -1.61
CA VAL A 680 -46.06 -0.52 -2.08
C VAL A 680 -47.50 0.04 -2.22
N PRO A 681 -47.84 1.19 -1.64
CA PRO A 681 -49.15 1.81 -1.86
C PRO A 681 -49.39 2.12 -3.34
N LYS A 682 -50.57 1.79 -3.88
CA LYS A 682 -50.99 2.12 -5.27
C LYS A 682 -50.98 3.63 -5.49
N GLY A 683 -50.47 4.09 -6.63
CA GLY A 683 -50.51 5.51 -7.08
C GLY A 683 -49.17 6.24 -7.24
N GLN A 684 -48.02 5.54 -7.28
CA GLN A 684 -46.69 6.18 -7.33
C GLN A 684 -45.70 5.52 -8.31
N SER A 685 -46.18 5.02 -9.43
CA SER A 685 -45.36 4.65 -10.59
C SER A 685 -45.06 5.90 -11.42
N GLY A 686 -44.19 6.78 -10.92
CA GLY A 686 -43.56 7.80 -11.77
C GLY A 686 -42.26 7.27 -12.36
N GLU A 687 -41.91 7.74 -13.56
CA GLU A 687 -40.62 7.51 -14.23
C GLU A 687 -39.48 8.18 -13.44
N PHE A 688 -39.04 7.55 -12.35
CA PHE A 688 -37.95 8.06 -11.52
C PHE A 688 -36.68 7.25 -11.73
N GLN A 689 -35.60 7.94 -12.07
CA GLN A 689 -34.35 7.32 -12.52
C GLN A 689 -33.47 6.89 -11.33
N ARG A 690 -33.41 7.66 -10.24
CA ARG A 690 -32.71 7.33 -8.99
C ARG A 690 -33.36 7.95 -7.76
N ALA A 691 -33.22 7.28 -6.61
CA ALA A 691 -33.64 7.80 -5.31
C ALA A 691 -32.46 7.95 -4.34
N SER A 692 -32.55 8.93 -3.45
CA SER A 692 -31.63 9.11 -2.33
C SER A 692 -32.43 9.26 -1.04
N PHE A 693 -32.04 8.54 0.01
CA PHE A 693 -32.63 8.70 1.34
C PHE A 693 -31.91 9.81 2.09
N SER A 694 -32.67 10.59 2.87
CA SER A 694 -32.07 11.44 3.87
C SER A 694 -31.37 10.57 4.93
N PRO A 695 -30.31 11.06 5.58
CA PRO A 695 -29.57 10.32 6.61
C PRO A 695 -30.45 9.86 7.78
N ASP A 696 -31.50 10.61 8.12
CA ASP A 696 -32.50 10.27 9.13
C ASP A 696 -33.52 9.19 8.68
N GLY A 697 -33.50 8.80 7.40
CA GLY A 697 -34.40 7.83 6.79
C GLY A 697 -35.85 8.31 6.63
N GLN A 698 -36.16 9.57 6.97
CA GLN A 698 -37.53 10.09 6.98
C GLN A 698 -37.97 10.68 5.64
N THR A 699 -37.03 11.03 4.77
CA THR A 699 -37.29 11.68 3.47
C THR A 699 -36.59 10.94 2.33
N ILE A 700 -37.26 10.89 1.19
CA ILE A 700 -36.78 10.26 -0.03
C ILE A 700 -36.76 11.34 -1.11
N ALA A 701 -35.62 11.57 -1.73
CA ALA A 701 -35.51 12.42 -2.92
C ALA A 701 -35.56 11.53 -4.16
N LEU A 702 -36.43 11.85 -5.11
CA LEU A 702 -36.59 11.16 -6.39
C LEU A 702 -36.26 12.12 -7.54
N ALA A 703 -35.36 11.70 -8.43
CA ALA A 703 -35.05 12.42 -9.66
C ALA A 703 -35.96 11.97 -10.81
N GLY A 704 -36.62 12.92 -11.48
CA GLY A 704 -37.55 12.69 -12.59
C GLY A 704 -36.98 12.99 -13.97
N GLU A 705 -37.61 12.42 -15.01
CA GLU A 705 -37.16 12.54 -16.40
C GLU A 705 -37.19 13.96 -16.97
N ASP A 706 -38.14 14.76 -16.52
CA ASP A 706 -38.34 16.13 -16.96
C ASP A 706 -37.37 17.11 -16.27
N GLY A 707 -36.56 16.65 -15.32
CA GLY A 707 -35.66 17.46 -14.51
C GLY A 707 -36.26 17.98 -13.19
N THR A 708 -37.41 17.48 -12.78
CA THR A 708 -37.97 17.69 -11.44
C THR A 708 -37.31 16.79 -10.40
N VAL A 709 -37.26 17.28 -9.16
CA VAL A 709 -36.92 16.47 -7.99
C VAL A 709 -38.10 16.53 -7.02
N LYS A 710 -38.56 15.35 -6.61
CA LYS A 710 -39.65 15.19 -5.64
C LYS A 710 -39.11 14.67 -4.32
N LEU A 711 -39.39 15.40 -3.25
CA LEU A 711 -39.13 14.96 -1.88
C LEU A 711 -40.40 14.34 -1.31
N LEU A 712 -40.28 13.12 -0.83
CA LEU A 712 -41.37 12.36 -0.23
C LEU A 712 -41.03 12.02 1.22
N ASP A 713 -42.03 11.88 2.09
CA ASP A 713 -41.80 11.28 3.42
C ASP A 713 -41.61 9.75 3.32
N PHE A 714 -41.33 9.09 4.45
CA PHE A 714 -41.15 7.62 4.49
C PHE A 714 -42.44 6.83 4.12
N LYS A 715 -43.62 7.45 4.24
CA LYS A 715 -44.91 6.92 3.76
C LYS A 715 -45.17 7.30 2.29
N ARG A 716 -44.13 7.84 1.64
CA ARG A 716 -44.09 8.36 0.29
C ARG A 716 -45.04 9.52 -0.01
N LYS A 717 -45.54 10.25 0.98
CA LYS A 717 -46.35 11.45 0.72
C LYS A 717 -45.46 12.57 0.17
N PRO A 718 -45.89 13.29 -0.89
CA PRO A 718 -45.13 14.41 -1.43
C PRO A 718 -45.01 15.53 -0.38
N LEU A 719 -43.77 15.93 -0.11
CA LEU A 719 -43.42 17.03 0.78
C LEU A 719 -43.15 18.30 -0.02
N VAL A 720 -42.22 18.22 -0.98
CA VAL A 720 -41.77 19.35 -1.79
C VAL A 720 -41.43 18.85 -3.20
N GLU A 721 -41.79 19.61 -4.21
CA GLU A 721 -41.41 19.37 -5.60
C GLU A 721 -40.76 20.63 -6.17
N PHE A 722 -39.61 20.48 -6.84
CA PHE A 722 -38.91 21.61 -7.45
C PHE A 722 -38.26 21.22 -8.78
N LYS A 723 -38.15 22.19 -9.69
CA LYS A 723 -37.51 22.01 -10.99
C LYS A 723 -36.00 22.29 -10.88
N ALA A 724 -35.21 21.23 -10.83
CA ALA A 724 -33.77 21.32 -10.61
C ALA A 724 -32.95 21.55 -11.89
N SER A 725 -33.46 21.08 -13.03
CA SER A 725 -32.83 21.23 -14.35
C SER A 725 -33.86 21.37 -15.47
N LYS A 726 -33.42 21.93 -16.61
CA LYS A 726 -34.18 21.94 -17.88
C LYS A 726 -34.09 20.62 -18.64
N THR A 727 -33.23 19.71 -18.19
CA THR A 727 -32.95 18.43 -18.82
C THR A 727 -33.09 17.31 -17.80
N GLN A 728 -33.10 16.06 -18.28
CA GLN A 728 -33.21 14.89 -17.44
C GLN A 728 -32.17 14.86 -16.31
N VAL A 729 -32.66 14.64 -15.09
CA VAL A 729 -31.84 14.43 -13.89
C VAL A 729 -31.74 12.93 -13.66
N ASN A 730 -30.52 12.40 -13.71
CA ASN A 730 -30.29 10.96 -13.54
C ASN A 730 -29.94 10.58 -12.10
N GLU A 731 -29.59 11.56 -11.25
CA GLU A 731 -29.08 11.32 -9.91
C GLU A 731 -29.49 12.46 -8.97
N VAL A 732 -29.61 12.13 -7.68
CA VAL A 732 -29.81 13.09 -6.59
C VAL A 732 -29.08 12.55 -5.36
N SER A 733 -28.48 13.43 -4.56
CA SER A 733 -27.83 13.03 -3.31
C SER A 733 -28.14 14.02 -2.19
N PHE A 734 -28.48 13.49 -1.02
CA PHE A 734 -28.44 14.27 0.22
C PHE A 734 -26.99 14.47 0.68
N SER A 735 -26.75 15.57 1.37
CA SER A 735 -25.57 15.77 2.21
C SER A 735 -25.64 14.86 3.46
N PRO A 736 -24.51 14.52 4.11
CA PRO A 736 -24.48 13.63 5.28
C PRO A 736 -25.27 14.13 6.49
N ASP A 737 -25.48 15.45 6.61
CA ASP A 737 -26.33 16.07 7.63
C ASP A 737 -27.81 16.18 7.19
N GLY A 738 -28.12 15.81 5.94
CA GLY A 738 -29.46 15.83 5.35
C GLY A 738 -29.99 17.22 5.00
N THR A 739 -29.20 18.28 5.15
CA THR A 739 -29.68 19.67 4.98
C THR A 739 -29.71 20.13 3.52
N ILE A 740 -28.76 19.64 2.73
CA ILE A 740 -28.53 20.02 1.33
C ILE A 740 -28.82 18.83 0.42
N ILE A 741 -29.39 19.13 -0.75
CA ILE A 741 -29.64 18.19 -1.83
C ILE A 741 -28.88 18.67 -3.05
N ALA A 742 -27.98 17.84 -3.56
CA ALA A 742 -27.23 18.09 -4.78
C ALA A 742 -27.83 17.33 -5.97
N VAL A 743 -27.95 18.03 -7.10
CA VAL A 743 -28.59 17.52 -8.30
C VAL A 743 -27.71 17.79 -9.52
N PRO A 744 -27.02 16.76 -10.06
CA PRO A 744 -26.26 16.90 -11.30
C PRO A 744 -27.17 16.91 -12.53
N SER A 745 -26.71 17.57 -13.59
CA SER A 745 -27.48 17.80 -14.81
C SER A 745 -26.70 17.43 -16.08
N ARG A 746 -27.42 17.06 -17.15
CA ARG A 746 -26.83 16.76 -18.46
C ARG A 746 -26.18 17.97 -19.13
N ASP A 747 -26.54 19.19 -18.72
CA ASP A 747 -25.94 20.44 -19.19
C ASP A 747 -24.56 20.76 -18.59
N GLY A 748 -24.03 19.89 -17.73
CA GLY A 748 -22.73 20.07 -17.09
C GLY A 748 -22.77 20.86 -15.78
N THR A 749 -23.96 21.24 -15.29
CA THR A 749 -24.11 21.94 -14.02
C THR A 749 -24.54 21.01 -12.88
N ILE A 750 -24.32 21.46 -11.65
CA ILE A 750 -24.84 20.82 -10.44
C ILE A 750 -25.59 21.90 -9.65
N THR A 751 -26.84 21.65 -9.28
CA THR A 751 -27.63 22.58 -8.48
C THR A 751 -27.74 22.08 -7.05
N LEU A 752 -27.56 22.98 -6.08
CA LEU A 752 -27.69 22.70 -4.65
C LEU A 752 -29.01 23.29 -4.14
N TRP A 753 -29.73 22.53 -3.33
CA TRP A 753 -31.07 22.87 -2.84
C TRP A 753 -31.15 22.58 -1.34
N ASN A 754 -32.02 23.29 -0.63
CA ASN A 754 -32.42 22.88 0.72
C ASN A 754 -33.69 22.00 0.67
N ARG A 755 -34.06 21.41 1.80
CA ARG A 755 -35.28 20.59 1.94
C ARG A 755 -36.60 21.34 1.67
N ALA A 756 -36.59 22.68 1.66
CA ALA A 756 -37.75 23.50 1.33
C ALA A 756 -37.89 23.76 -0.19
N GLY A 757 -37.02 23.18 -1.02
CA GLY A 757 -37.04 23.38 -2.47
C GLY A 757 -36.48 24.74 -2.91
N LYS A 758 -35.73 25.44 -2.04
CA LYS A 758 -35.01 26.66 -2.41
C LYS A 758 -33.63 26.30 -2.94
N GLN A 759 -33.32 26.78 -4.14
CA GLN A 759 -31.98 26.67 -4.71
C GLN A 759 -30.99 27.54 -3.91
N LEU A 760 -29.89 26.93 -3.47
CA LEU A 760 -28.82 27.55 -2.70
C LEU A 760 -27.68 28.03 -3.58
N ALA A 761 -27.24 27.20 -4.54
CA ALA A 761 -26.12 27.49 -5.43
C ALA A 761 -26.21 26.71 -6.76
N THR A 762 -25.42 27.14 -7.75
CA THR A 762 -25.18 26.39 -8.99
C THR A 762 -23.68 26.26 -9.23
N LEU A 763 -23.19 25.03 -9.28
CA LEU A 763 -21.80 24.71 -9.59
C LEU A 763 -21.66 24.62 -11.11
N ARG A 764 -20.82 25.49 -11.69
CA ARG A 764 -20.59 25.57 -13.14
C ARG A 764 -19.11 25.34 -13.42
N GLY A 765 -18.79 24.44 -14.36
CA GLY A 765 -17.41 24.23 -14.81
C GLY A 765 -17.13 22.95 -15.57
N HIS A 766 -18.01 21.94 -15.51
CA HIS A 766 -17.90 20.79 -16.42
C HIS A 766 -18.34 21.17 -17.84
N THR A 767 -17.67 20.62 -18.85
CA THR A 767 -17.97 20.91 -20.27
C THR A 767 -18.89 19.87 -20.91
N ALA A 768 -19.29 18.85 -20.15
CA ALA A 768 -20.22 17.81 -20.57
C ALA A 768 -21.04 17.32 -19.36
N ALA A 769 -22.02 16.45 -19.64
CA ALA A 769 -22.95 15.93 -18.64
C ALA A 769 -22.27 15.39 -17.38
N VAL A 770 -22.70 15.88 -16.23
CA VAL A 770 -22.37 15.33 -14.91
C VAL A 770 -23.33 14.17 -14.64
N ARG A 771 -22.80 12.99 -14.36
CA ARG A 771 -23.62 11.79 -14.16
C ARG A 771 -23.77 11.41 -12.70
N TYR A 772 -22.69 11.53 -11.93
CA TYR A 772 -22.62 11.04 -10.55
C TYR A 772 -21.95 12.07 -9.65
N ILE A 773 -22.37 12.10 -8.40
CA ILE A 773 -21.85 12.98 -7.36
C ILE A 773 -21.67 12.24 -6.04
N SER A 774 -20.77 12.74 -5.21
CA SER A 774 -20.56 12.20 -3.86
C SER A 774 -20.16 13.32 -2.92
N PHE A 775 -20.87 13.44 -1.80
CA PHE A 775 -20.46 14.33 -0.72
C PHE A 775 -19.31 13.70 0.08
N SER A 776 -18.39 14.54 0.56
CA SER A 776 -17.47 14.13 1.61
C SER A 776 -18.24 13.84 2.90
N PRO A 777 -17.74 12.95 3.78
CA PRO A 777 -18.42 12.59 5.03
C PRO A 777 -18.68 13.78 5.97
N ASP A 778 -17.83 14.80 5.93
CA ASP A 778 -18.01 16.06 6.67
C ASP A 778 -19.06 17.01 6.04
N GLY A 779 -19.60 16.67 4.88
CA GLY A 779 -20.58 17.45 4.11
C GLY A 779 -20.04 18.71 3.43
N LYS A 780 -18.75 19.05 3.59
CA LYS A 780 -18.21 20.36 3.15
C LYS A 780 -17.74 20.37 1.70
N THR A 781 -17.46 19.21 1.13
CA THR A 781 -16.94 19.06 -0.23
C THR A 781 -17.87 18.16 -1.05
N LEU A 782 -18.06 18.50 -2.31
CA LEU A 782 -18.76 17.67 -3.28
C LEU A 782 -17.78 17.23 -4.36
N ALA A 783 -17.76 15.94 -4.69
CA ALA A 783 -17.07 15.41 -5.85
C ALA A 783 -18.08 15.15 -6.97
N SER A 784 -17.72 15.46 -8.22
CA SER A 784 -18.57 15.23 -9.39
C SER A 784 -17.83 14.53 -10.51
N ALA A 785 -18.47 13.52 -11.08
CA ALA A 785 -17.97 12.73 -12.20
C ALA A 785 -18.71 13.10 -13.50
N SER A 786 -17.94 13.45 -14.53
CA SER A 786 -18.48 13.94 -15.80
C SER A 786 -18.02 13.13 -17.03
N ARG A 787 -18.81 13.24 -18.09
CA ARG A 787 -18.46 12.76 -19.44
C ARG A 787 -17.30 13.55 -20.07
N ASP A 788 -16.92 14.69 -19.51
CA ASP A 788 -15.74 15.45 -19.95
C ASP A 788 -14.40 14.81 -19.53
N LYS A 789 -14.45 13.60 -18.95
CA LYS A 789 -13.32 12.79 -18.50
C LYS A 789 -12.62 13.33 -17.25
N THR A 790 -13.22 14.31 -16.58
CA THR A 790 -12.69 14.90 -15.36
C THR A 790 -13.56 14.64 -14.14
N ILE A 791 -12.93 14.65 -12.97
CA ILE A 791 -13.61 14.75 -11.69
C ILE A 791 -13.35 16.15 -11.14
N LYS A 792 -14.36 16.81 -10.61
CA LYS A 792 -14.19 18.12 -9.95
C LYS A 792 -14.60 18.02 -8.49
N LEU A 793 -13.82 18.70 -7.64
CA LEU A 793 -14.11 18.90 -6.23
C LEU A 793 -14.59 20.33 -6.02
N TRP A 794 -15.68 20.49 -5.28
CA TRP A 794 -16.34 21.77 -5.06
C TRP A 794 -16.53 22.01 -3.57
N ASN A 795 -16.48 23.26 -3.16
CA ASN A 795 -17.15 23.64 -1.92
C ASN A 795 -18.64 23.88 -2.20
N LEU A 796 -19.42 24.02 -1.13
CA LEU A 796 -20.86 24.24 -1.24
C LEU A 796 -21.25 25.65 -1.72
N ASP A 797 -20.30 26.59 -1.74
CA ASP A 797 -20.53 27.98 -2.20
C ASP A 797 -20.44 28.14 -3.72
N GLY A 798 -20.09 27.08 -4.48
CA GLY A 798 -19.93 27.16 -5.94
C GLY A 798 -18.50 27.17 -6.46
N LYS A 799 -17.51 27.24 -5.58
CA LYS A 799 -16.09 27.31 -5.96
C LYS A 799 -15.55 25.92 -6.28
N GLU A 800 -14.95 25.78 -7.46
CA GLU A 800 -14.12 24.63 -7.79
C GLU A 800 -12.83 24.66 -6.95
N LEU A 801 -12.62 23.63 -6.15
CA LEU A 801 -11.43 23.42 -5.33
C LEU A 801 -10.32 22.74 -6.13
N LYS A 802 -10.68 21.73 -6.94
CA LYS A 802 -9.73 20.93 -7.71
C LYS A 802 -10.38 20.27 -8.93
N THR A 803 -9.62 20.10 -10.00
CA THR A 803 -9.93 19.19 -11.12
C THR A 803 -8.95 18.02 -11.12
N LEU A 804 -9.46 16.80 -11.09
CA LEU A 804 -8.69 15.55 -11.23
C LEU A 804 -8.73 15.10 -12.70
N ARG A 805 -7.55 14.89 -13.28
CA ARG A 805 -7.37 14.44 -14.67
C ARG A 805 -6.51 13.18 -14.67
N GLY A 806 -6.92 12.16 -15.42
CA GLY A 806 -6.13 10.93 -15.55
C GLY A 806 -6.88 9.76 -16.19
N HIS A 807 -8.21 9.78 -16.19
CA HIS A 807 -9.00 8.84 -17.00
C HIS A 807 -9.01 9.25 -18.48
N THR A 808 -9.05 8.25 -19.36
CA THR A 808 -9.04 8.46 -20.82
C THR A 808 -10.45 8.45 -21.43
N SER A 809 -11.44 7.96 -20.67
CA SER A 809 -12.87 7.94 -21.03
C SER A 809 -13.76 8.67 -20.01
N GLN A 810 -15.06 8.68 -20.27
CA GLN A 810 -16.09 9.27 -19.40
C GLN A 810 -16.12 8.58 -18.02
N ILE A 811 -16.31 9.38 -16.97
CA ILE A 811 -16.39 8.86 -15.60
C ILE A 811 -17.80 8.36 -15.33
N ASN A 812 -17.90 7.11 -14.87
CA ASN A 812 -19.18 6.45 -14.60
C ASN A 812 -19.54 6.40 -13.13
N GLN A 813 -18.59 6.57 -12.20
CA GLN A 813 -18.91 6.61 -10.78
C GLN A 813 -17.83 7.36 -9.98
N VAL A 814 -18.23 8.00 -8.89
CA VAL A 814 -17.34 8.62 -7.91
C VAL A 814 -17.88 8.39 -6.50
N ALA A 815 -16.99 8.09 -5.54
CA ALA A 815 -17.35 7.99 -4.13
C ALA A 815 -16.21 8.48 -3.24
N PHE A 816 -16.56 9.18 -2.16
CA PHE A 816 -15.66 9.37 -1.03
C PHE A 816 -15.59 8.12 -0.14
N SER A 817 -14.43 7.86 0.44
CA SER A 817 -14.31 6.92 1.55
C SER A 817 -15.03 7.44 2.81
N PRO A 818 -15.45 6.57 3.74
CA PRO A 818 -16.18 6.99 4.95
C PRO A 818 -15.39 7.92 5.88
N ASP A 819 -14.06 7.86 5.85
CA ASP A 819 -13.16 8.76 6.57
C ASP A 819 -12.87 10.07 5.81
N GLY A 820 -13.29 10.16 4.55
CA GLY A 820 -13.13 11.32 3.67
C GLY A 820 -11.72 11.53 3.12
N THR A 821 -10.79 10.60 3.37
CA THR A 821 -9.38 10.72 2.96
C THR A 821 -9.16 10.36 1.49
N LEU A 822 -9.96 9.42 0.98
CA LEU A 822 -9.85 8.87 -0.37
C LEU A 822 -11.06 9.22 -1.23
N ILE A 823 -10.81 9.28 -2.52
CA ILE A 823 -11.83 9.34 -3.56
C ILE A 823 -11.59 8.16 -4.49
N ALA A 824 -12.58 7.30 -4.67
CA ALA A 824 -12.54 6.26 -5.68
C ALA A 824 -13.38 6.66 -6.90
N THR A 825 -12.86 6.37 -8.08
CA THR A 825 -13.49 6.74 -9.35
C THR A 825 -13.45 5.56 -10.30
N ALA A 826 -14.55 5.32 -10.99
CA ALA A 826 -14.65 4.26 -11.98
C ALA A 826 -14.87 4.84 -13.38
N ALA A 827 -14.00 4.47 -14.32
CA ALA A 827 -14.14 4.79 -15.73
C ALA A 827 -13.46 3.70 -16.55
N GLU A 828 -13.88 3.52 -17.81
CA GLU A 828 -13.37 2.43 -18.65
C GLU A 828 -13.52 1.10 -17.89
N ARG A 829 -12.46 0.29 -17.85
CA ARG A 829 -12.34 -0.97 -17.11
C ARG A 829 -11.53 -0.85 -15.81
N VAL A 830 -11.27 0.37 -15.35
CA VAL A 830 -10.33 0.65 -14.24
C VAL A 830 -10.97 1.48 -13.14
N VAL A 831 -10.51 1.24 -11.91
CA VAL A 831 -10.79 2.11 -10.77
C VAL A 831 -9.53 2.85 -10.39
N LYS A 832 -9.62 4.16 -10.25
CA LYS A 832 -8.55 5.01 -9.74
C LYS A 832 -8.88 5.50 -8.34
N LEU A 833 -7.91 5.40 -7.45
CA LEU A 833 -7.95 5.95 -6.10
C LEU A 833 -7.14 7.25 -6.05
N TRP A 834 -7.71 8.27 -5.44
CA TRP A 834 -7.12 9.61 -5.35
C TRP A 834 -7.11 10.08 -3.89
N ASN A 835 -6.13 10.90 -3.54
CA ASN A 835 -6.19 11.70 -2.31
C ASN A 835 -6.94 13.03 -2.54
N ARG A 836 -7.19 13.79 -1.45
CA ARG A 836 -7.88 15.09 -1.54
C ARG A 836 -7.08 16.18 -2.27
N ASP A 837 -5.75 16.06 -2.34
CA ASP A 837 -4.90 16.99 -3.09
C ASP A 837 -5.02 16.82 -4.62
N GLY A 838 -5.64 15.71 -5.03
CA GLY A 838 -5.90 15.35 -6.41
C GLY A 838 -4.79 14.54 -7.08
N LYS A 839 -3.92 13.92 -6.27
CA LYS A 839 -2.92 12.96 -6.73
C LYS A 839 -3.56 11.58 -6.86
N GLU A 840 -3.24 10.89 -7.95
CA GLU A 840 -3.58 9.47 -8.12
C GLU A 840 -2.66 8.61 -7.24
N LEU A 841 -3.25 7.82 -6.35
CA LEU A 841 -2.55 6.91 -5.45
C LEU A 841 -2.38 5.51 -6.06
N ALA A 842 -3.41 5.03 -6.74
CA ALA A 842 -3.43 3.69 -7.33
C ALA A 842 -4.43 3.57 -8.50
N THR A 843 -4.11 2.67 -9.43
CA THR A 843 -5.04 2.17 -10.46
C THR A 843 -5.28 0.67 -10.25
N LEU A 844 -6.53 0.29 -10.01
CA LEU A 844 -7.00 -1.09 -9.87
C LEU A 844 -7.55 -1.57 -11.22
N LYS A 845 -6.99 -2.67 -11.74
CA LYS A 845 -7.40 -3.31 -13.00
C LYS A 845 -7.91 -4.73 -12.73
N GLY A 846 -9.13 -5.03 -13.13
CA GLY A 846 -9.67 -6.38 -12.93
C GLY A 846 -10.99 -6.69 -13.65
N HIS A 847 -11.76 -5.66 -14.00
CA HIS A 847 -12.91 -5.82 -14.87
C HIS A 847 -12.49 -5.96 -16.34
N ASP A 848 -13.26 -6.73 -17.10
CA ASP A 848 -13.03 -6.97 -18.54
C ASP A 848 -13.85 -6.02 -19.42
N ASP A 849 -14.84 -5.33 -18.85
CA ASP A 849 -15.64 -4.29 -19.50
C ASP A 849 -15.86 -3.12 -18.52
N THR A 850 -16.80 -2.25 -18.88
CA THR A 850 -17.02 -0.94 -18.29
C THR A 850 -17.58 -1.07 -16.87
N ILE A 851 -17.03 -0.30 -15.93
CA ILE A 851 -17.50 -0.29 -14.53
C ILE A 851 -18.65 0.72 -14.39
N TRP A 852 -19.74 0.30 -13.76
CA TRP A 852 -20.96 1.10 -13.54
C TRP A 852 -21.28 1.32 -12.06
N GLY A 853 -21.04 0.31 -11.21
CA GLY A 853 -21.24 0.41 -9.77
C GLY A 853 -19.93 0.58 -9.01
N LEU A 854 -19.96 1.39 -7.95
CA LEU A 854 -18.84 1.54 -7.01
C LEU A 854 -19.38 1.96 -5.63
N SER A 855 -18.94 1.28 -4.57
CA SER A 855 -19.32 1.57 -3.18
C SER A 855 -18.21 1.20 -2.22
N PHE A 856 -17.83 2.10 -1.32
CA PHE A 856 -17.04 1.73 -0.15
C PHE A 856 -17.90 0.99 0.87
N SER A 857 -17.29 0.08 1.63
CA SER A 857 -17.87 -0.45 2.86
C SER A 857 -17.94 0.66 3.92
N PRO A 858 -18.94 0.67 4.82
CA PRO A 858 -19.05 1.67 5.88
C PRO A 858 -17.83 1.78 6.79
N ASP A 859 -17.07 0.70 6.98
CA ASP A 859 -15.82 0.69 7.75
C ASP A 859 -14.60 1.22 6.98
N GLY A 860 -14.75 1.50 5.68
CA GLY A 860 -13.69 2.01 4.80
C GLY A 860 -12.64 0.97 4.40
N LYS A 861 -12.77 -0.30 4.80
CA LYS A 861 -11.76 -1.34 4.56
C LYS A 861 -11.92 -2.08 3.24
N THR A 862 -13.07 -1.98 2.60
CA THR A 862 -13.38 -2.69 1.36
C THR A 862 -14.00 -1.74 0.35
N LEU A 863 -13.67 -1.91 -0.92
CA LEU A 863 -14.33 -1.27 -2.05
C LEU A 863 -15.02 -2.35 -2.87
N ALA A 864 -16.29 -2.16 -3.19
CA ALA A 864 -17.00 -2.99 -4.15
C ALA A 864 -17.11 -2.26 -5.48
N THR A 865 -16.85 -2.97 -6.58
CA THR A 865 -17.02 -2.46 -7.94
C THR A 865 -17.84 -3.44 -8.75
N ALA A 866 -18.67 -2.94 -9.66
CA ALA A 866 -19.55 -3.76 -10.48
C ALA A 866 -19.54 -3.28 -11.93
N GLY A 867 -19.43 -4.24 -12.85
CA GLY A 867 -19.20 -3.95 -14.26
C GLY A 867 -20.19 -4.59 -15.22
N LYS A 868 -20.09 -4.10 -16.46
CA LYS A 868 -20.83 -4.60 -17.62
C LYS A 868 -20.46 -6.03 -18.01
N ASP A 869 -19.30 -6.49 -17.56
CA ASP A 869 -18.85 -7.88 -17.63
C ASP A 869 -19.69 -8.86 -16.79
N GLY A 870 -20.68 -8.36 -16.03
CA GLY A 870 -21.57 -9.18 -15.21
C GLY A 870 -20.90 -9.64 -13.91
N ILE A 871 -19.80 -8.98 -13.54
CA ILE A 871 -18.96 -9.32 -12.41
C ILE A 871 -18.96 -8.15 -11.43
N ALA A 872 -19.04 -8.46 -10.14
CA ALA A 872 -18.64 -7.54 -9.08
C ALA A 872 -17.38 -8.06 -8.37
N LEU A 873 -16.48 -7.13 -8.04
CA LEU A 873 -15.20 -7.38 -7.39
C LEU A 873 -15.16 -6.66 -6.04
N LEU A 874 -14.59 -7.33 -5.04
CA LEU A 874 -14.26 -6.75 -3.75
C LEU A 874 -12.76 -6.49 -3.69
N TRP A 875 -12.38 -5.27 -3.36
CA TRP A 875 -11.00 -4.82 -3.22
C TRP A 875 -10.75 -4.53 -1.75
N SER A 876 -9.79 -5.22 -1.15
CA SER A 876 -9.34 -4.89 0.20
C SER A 876 -8.51 -3.61 0.15
N LEU A 877 -8.88 -2.66 1.00
CA LEU A 877 -8.17 -1.41 1.24
C LEU A 877 -7.35 -1.49 2.53
N ASP A 878 -7.30 -2.65 3.17
CA ASP A 878 -6.48 -2.90 4.34
C ASP A 878 -5.21 -3.69 3.97
N PHE A 879 -4.06 -3.04 4.14
CA PHE A 879 -2.78 -3.58 3.72
C PHE A 879 -2.43 -4.89 4.43
N ASP A 880 -2.64 -4.96 5.75
CA ASP A 880 -2.27 -6.14 6.53
C ASP A 880 -3.18 -7.33 6.21
N THR A 881 -4.49 -7.09 6.06
CA THR A 881 -5.43 -8.10 5.58
C THR A 881 -5.02 -8.64 4.21
N LEU A 882 -4.58 -7.80 3.28
CA LEU A 882 -4.14 -8.24 1.95
C LEU A 882 -2.88 -9.11 2.01
N VAL A 883 -1.92 -8.77 2.89
CA VAL A 883 -0.73 -9.60 3.15
C VAL A 883 -1.12 -10.97 3.72
N VAL A 884 -2.08 -11.02 4.65
CA VAL A 884 -2.60 -12.28 5.23
C VAL A 884 -3.20 -13.18 4.16
N HIS A 885 -4.13 -12.66 3.35
CA HIS A 885 -4.79 -13.41 2.28
C HIS A 885 -3.77 -13.91 1.23
N THR A 886 -2.81 -13.06 0.88
CA THR A 886 -1.73 -13.43 -0.04
C THR A 886 -0.89 -14.59 0.53
N CYS A 887 -0.54 -14.51 1.82
CA CYS A 887 0.21 -15.56 2.49
C CYS A 887 -0.57 -16.87 2.65
N HIS A 888 -1.89 -16.80 2.82
CA HIS A 888 -2.74 -17.99 2.79
C HIS A 888 -2.66 -18.71 1.45
N TRP A 889 -2.84 -17.95 0.36
CA TRP A 889 -2.79 -18.51 -0.99
C TRP A 889 -1.45 -19.15 -1.31
N LEU A 890 -0.34 -18.46 -0.98
CA LEU A 890 1.02 -18.93 -1.27
C LEU A 890 1.55 -19.98 -0.29
N SER A 891 0.86 -20.24 0.84
CA SER A 891 1.44 -21.00 1.96
C SER A 891 1.96 -22.38 1.55
N ASP A 892 1.14 -23.13 0.82
CA ASP A 892 1.47 -24.51 0.46
C ASP A 892 2.59 -24.53 -0.59
N TYR A 893 2.50 -23.67 -1.62
CA TYR A 893 3.53 -23.48 -2.64
C TYR A 893 4.89 -23.11 -2.04
N LEU A 894 4.94 -22.12 -1.13
CA LEU A 894 6.20 -21.70 -0.49
C LEU A 894 6.79 -22.81 0.40
N LYS A 895 5.96 -23.68 0.97
CA LYS A 895 6.44 -24.78 1.84
C LYS A 895 6.95 -25.98 1.05
N THR A 896 6.29 -26.34 -0.05
CA THR A 896 6.54 -27.64 -0.72
C THR A 896 7.25 -27.53 -2.06
N ASN A 897 7.19 -26.39 -2.75
CA ASN A 897 7.88 -26.26 -4.02
C ASN A 897 9.41 -26.19 -3.81
N PRO A 898 10.22 -27.05 -4.45
CA PRO A 898 11.66 -27.12 -4.23
C PRO A 898 12.45 -25.94 -4.81
N ASN A 899 11.92 -25.23 -5.81
CA ASN A 899 12.59 -24.09 -6.45
C ASN A 899 12.43 -22.77 -5.68
N VAL A 900 11.62 -22.75 -4.63
CA VAL A 900 11.46 -21.59 -3.75
C VAL A 900 12.70 -21.48 -2.85
N SER A 901 13.35 -20.32 -2.86
CA SER A 901 14.54 -20.06 -2.04
C SER A 901 14.21 -20.06 -0.54
N ASP A 902 15.17 -20.41 0.32
CA ASP A 902 14.97 -20.43 1.77
C ASP A 902 14.49 -19.08 2.33
N ARG A 903 14.95 -17.98 1.74
CA ARG A 903 14.48 -16.62 2.08
C ARG A 903 13.00 -16.44 1.76
N ASP A 904 12.55 -16.94 0.61
CA ASP A 904 11.15 -16.80 0.19
C ASP A 904 10.19 -17.68 1.00
N ARG A 905 10.66 -18.84 1.48
CA ARG A 905 9.87 -19.69 2.39
C ARG A 905 9.49 -18.95 3.67
N GLN A 906 10.30 -17.97 4.08
CA GLN A 906 10.05 -17.13 5.25
C GLN A 906 9.16 -15.91 4.96
N LEU A 907 8.73 -15.67 3.71
CA LEU A 907 7.89 -14.50 3.40
C LEU A 907 6.58 -14.46 4.20
N CYS A 908 6.08 -15.60 4.66
CA CYS A 908 4.85 -15.70 5.44
C CYS A 908 5.04 -16.01 6.93
N THR A 909 6.27 -15.98 7.45
CA THR A 909 6.48 -16.13 8.90
C THR A 909 5.92 -14.92 9.66
N GLY A 910 5.28 -15.17 10.81
CA GLY A 910 4.70 -14.12 11.68
C GLY A 910 3.32 -13.59 11.26
N VAL A 911 2.74 -14.11 10.16
CA VAL A 911 1.36 -13.80 9.75
C VAL A 911 0.48 -14.94 10.27
N GLU A 912 -0.38 -14.65 11.26
CA GLU A 912 -1.30 -15.64 11.79
C GLU A 912 -2.31 -16.07 10.72
N ARG A 913 -2.54 -17.38 10.61
CA ARG A 913 -3.50 -17.94 9.65
C ARG A 913 -4.93 -17.58 10.11
N ASP A 914 -5.71 -16.89 9.29
CA ASP A 914 -7.15 -16.70 9.52
C ASP A 914 -7.94 -17.97 9.19
N TRP A 915 -7.96 -18.87 10.16
CA TRP A 915 -8.65 -20.14 10.09
C TRP A 915 -10.17 -20.03 9.86
N ILE A 916 -10.79 -18.86 10.11
CA ILE A 916 -12.22 -18.65 9.82
C ILE A 916 -12.43 -18.49 8.32
N ALA A 917 -11.68 -17.59 7.69
CA ALA A 917 -11.79 -17.35 6.25
C ALA A 917 -11.48 -18.64 5.45
N GLU A 918 -10.46 -19.39 5.86
CA GLU A 918 -10.14 -20.70 5.25
C GLU A 918 -11.27 -21.71 5.47
N GLY A 919 -11.91 -21.71 6.65
CA GLY A 919 -13.07 -22.55 6.93
C GLY A 919 -14.29 -22.19 6.06
N GLU A 920 -14.55 -20.91 5.83
CA GLU A 920 -15.66 -20.43 5.00
C GLU A 920 -15.44 -20.75 3.51
N GLU A 921 -14.21 -20.57 3.01
CA GLU A 921 -13.86 -20.99 1.66
C GLU A 921 -14.02 -22.50 1.47
N LEU A 922 -13.50 -23.31 2.40
CA LEU A 922 -13.67 -24.78 2.35
C LEU A 922 -15.15 -25.18 2.42
N ALA A 923 -15.98 -24.46 3.18
CA ALA A 923 -17.40 -24.74 3.30
C ALA A 923 -18.18 -24.38 2.02
N ARG A 924 -17.92 -23.22 1.41
CA ARG A 924 -18.44 -22.88 0.06
C ARG A 924 -17.93 -23.89 -0.96
N ALA A 925 -16.68 -24.29 -0.74
CA ALA A 925 -16.04 -25.37 -1.42
C ALA A 925 -16.46 -26.75 -0.88
N GLY A 926 -17.63 -26.90 -0.22
CA GLY A 926 -18.32 -28.17 0.08
C GLY A 926 -17.51 -29.20 0.87
N ASP A 927 -16.29 -28.87 1.26
CA ASP A 927 -15.43 -29.64 2.13
C ASP A 927 -15.84 -29.30 3.56
N ILE A 928 -16.96 -29.88 3.96
CA ILE A 928 -17.55 -29.65 5.28
C ILE A 928 -16.58 -30.09 6.38
N ASP A 929 -15.82 -31.17 6.16
CA ASP A 929 -14.88 -31.69 7.15
C ASP A 929 -13.64 -30.79 7.28
N GLY A 930 -13.05 -30.38 6.15
CA GLY A 930 -11.94 -29.42 6.14
C GLY A 930 -12.35 -28.07 6.74
N ALA A 931 -13.53 -27.57 6.37
CA ALA A 931 -14.11 -26.36 6.94
C ALA A 931 -14.33 -26.48 8.46
N THR A 932 -14.89 -27.60 8.91
CA THR A 932 -15.13 -27.87 10.32
C THR A 932 -13.81 -27.88 11.10
N GLN A 933 -12.76 -28.50 10.56
CA GLN A 933 -11.44 -28.50 11.19
C GLN A 933 -10.85 -27.09 11.30
N ARG A 934 -10.93 -26.30 10.23
CA ARG A 934 -10.43 -24.92 10.22
C ARG A 934 -11.21 -24.03 11.19
N PHE A 935 -12.53 -24.15 11.23
CA PHE A 935 -13.36 -23.49 12.23
C PHE A 935 -13.05 -23.92 13.67
N GLN A 936 -12.75 -25.20 13.91
CA GLN A 936 -12.31 -25.68 15.22
C GLN A 936 -10.95 -25.09 15.62
N GLU A 937 -10.00 -24.99 14.68
CA GLU A 937 -8.72 -24.33 14.92
C GLU A 937 -8.90 -22.82 15.22
N ALA A 938 -9.84 -22.16 14.55
CA ALA A 938 -10.21 -20.78 14.85
C ALA A 938 -10.78 -20.63 16.28
N LEU A 939 -11.70 -21.49 16.69
CA LEU A 939 -12.29 -21.46 18.04
C LEU A 939 -11.25 -21.74 19.14
N LYS A 940 -10.28 -22.63 18.89
CA LYS A 940 -9.17 -22.89 19.83
C LYS A 940 -8.30 -21.65 20.06
N ARG A 941 -8.09 -20.84 19.02
CA ARG A 941 -7.24 -19.64 19.05
C ARG A 941 -7.99 -18.40 19.54
N LYS A 942 -9.30 -18.31 19.29
CA LYS A 942 -10.17 -17.20 19.69
C LYS A 942 -11.40 -17.72 20.46
N PRO A 943 -11.28 -17.96 21.78
CA PRO A 943 -12.35 -18.57 22.59
C PRO A 943 -13.63 -17.72 22.72
N GLY A 944 -13.61 -16.44 22.33
CA GLY A 944 -14.77 -15.55 22.38
C GLY A 944 -15.79 -15.75 21.26
N LEU A 945 -15.45 -16.53 20.22
CA LEU A 945 -16.35 -16.85 19.11
C LEU A 945 -17.35 -17.93 19.53
N LYS A 946 -18.63 -17.75 19.19
CA LYS A 946 -19.69 -18.71 19.52
C LYS A 946 -20.45 -19.13 18.26
N PHE A 947 -20.07 -20.27 17.70
CA PHE A 947 -20.83 -20.97 16.66
C PHE A 947 -20.44 -22.44 16.68
N ASP A 948 -21.32 -23.31 16.19
CA ASP A 948 -20.99 -24.72 15.98
C ASP A 948 -20.21 -24.84 14.65
N PRO A 949 -18.94 -25.30 14.67
CA PRO A 949 -18.10 -25.41 13.46
C PRO A 949 -18.73 -26.22 12.34
N LYS A 950 -19.42 -27.31 12.70
CA LYS A 950 -20.00 -28.25 11.74
C LYS A 950 -21.28 -27.67 11.15
N ILE A 951 -22.16 -27.12 11.98
CA ILE A 951 -23.39 -26.47 11.51
C ILE A 951 -23.06 -25.27 10.62
N LYS A 952 -22.09 -24.43 11.01
CA LYS A 952 -21.65 -23.30 10.18
C LYS A 952 -21.12 -23.77 8.82
N ALA A 953 -20.28 -24.80 8.78
CA ALA A 953 -19.77 -25.38 7.54
C ALA A 953 -20.89 -25.96 6.66
N GLN A 954 -21.83 -26.70 7.26
CA GLN A 954 -22.97 -27.31 6.56
C GLN A 954 -23.91 -26.27 5.96
N GLN A 955 -24.24 -25.22 6.72
CA GLN A 955 -25.10 -24.12 6.25
C GLN A 955 -24.50 -23.43 5.03
N ILE A 956 -23.22 -23.07 5.08
CA ILE A 956 -22.52 -22.42 3.97
C ILE A 956 -22.46 -23.35 2.74
N ALA A 957 -22.21 -24.65 2.95
CA ALA A 957 -22.12 -25.63 1.87
C ALA A 957 -23.46 -25.90 1.15
N ALA A 958 -24.59 -25.67 1.82
CA ALA A 958 -25.92 -25.94 1.28
C ALA A 958 -26.49 -24.81 0.40
N VAL A 959 -25.93 -23.59 0.48
CA VAL A 959 -26.45 -22.40 -0.21
C VAL A 959 -26.43 -22.56 -1.73
N LEU A 960 -25.26 -22.84 -2.32
CA LEU A 960 -25.12 -22.91 -3.78
C LEU A 960 -26.04 -23.98 -4.42
N PRO A 961 -26.18 -25.20 -3.87
CA PRO A 961 -27.16 -26.16 -4.36
C PRO A 961 -28.62 -25.69 -4.24
N LEU A 962 -28.99 -24.91 -3.21
CA LEU A 962 -30.34 -24.34 -3.11
C LEU A 962 -30.63 -23.40 -4.29
N ASP A 963 -29.69 -22.51 -4.62
CA ASP A 963 -29.88 -21.54 -5.70
C ASP A 963 -29.95 -22.20 -7.07
N GLN A 964 -29.09 -23.20 -7.31
CA GLN A 964 -29.14 -23.99 -8.53
C GLN A 964 -30.45 -24.76 -8.65
N GLY A 965 -30.99 -25.25 -7.52
CA GLY A 965 -32.30 -25.89 -7.48
C GLY A 965 -33.41 -24.94 -7.90
N ASP A 966 -33.42 -23.71 -7.35
CA ASP A 966 -34.40 -22.69 -7.71
C ASP A 966 -34.27 -22.27 -9.19
N GLU A 967 -33.06 -22.10 -9.72
CA GLU A 967 -32.84 -21.74 -11.13
C GLU A 967 -33.34 -22.82 -12.11
N LEU A 968 -33.07 -24.09 -11.80
CA LEU A 968 -33.53 -25.21 -12.62
C LEU A 968 -35.05 -25.33 -12.58
N ALA A 969 -35.67 -25.14 -11.41
CA ALA A 969 -37.12 -25.18 -11.26
C ALA A 969 -37.79 -24.09 -12.12
N ILE A 970 -37.21 -22.89 -12.14
CA ILE A 970 -37.68 -21.77 -12.97
C ILE A 970 -37.56 -22.09 -14.47
N SER A 971 -36.49 -22.77 -14.89
CA SER A 971 -36.33 -23.20 -16.29
C SER A 971 -37.25 -24.36 -16.71
N GLY A 972 -37.99 -24.94 -15.76
CA GLY A 972 -38.89 -26.08 -15.98
C GLY A 972 -38.23 -27.46 -15.83
N ASP A 973 -36.96 -27.51 -15.43
CA ASP A 973 -36.26 -28.76 -15.10
C ASP A 973 -36.49 -29.13 -13.63
N LEU A 974 -37.65 -29.73 -13.35
CA LEU A 974 -38.06 -30.11 -12.00
C LEU A 974 -37.20 -31.21 -11.41
N ASP A 975 -36.72 -32.14 -12.23
CA ASP A 975 -35.90 -33.26 -11.79
C ASP A 975 -34.47 -32.79 -11.48
N GLY A 976 -33.90 -31.91 -12.31
CA GLY A 976 -32.64 -31.23 -12.04
C GLY A 976 -32.74 -30.36 -10.78
N ALA A 977 -33.83 -29.62 -10.60
CA ALA A 977 -34.10 -28.83 -9.41
C ALA A 977 -34.17 -29.68 -8.14
N ALA A 978 -34.95 -30.75 -8.16
CA ALA A 978 -35.08 -31.67 -7.03
C ALA A 978 -33.75 -32.35 -6.70
N ALA A 979 -32.91 -32.64 -7.70
CA ALA A 979 -31.57 -33.17 -7.48
C ALA A 979 -30.66 -32.17 -6.74
N LYS A 980 -30.72 -30.88 -7.08
CA LYS A 980 -29.94 -29.84 -6.40
C LYS A 980 -30.47 -29.53 -4.99
N PHE A 981 -31.78 -29.54 -4.78
CA PHE A 981 -32.37 -29.45 -3.43
C PHE A 981 -32.05 -30.65 -2.54
N ARG A 982 -31.97 -31.85 -3.12
CA ARG A 982 -31.48 -33.03 -2.39
C ARG A 982 -30.02 -32.87 -2.00
N LEU A 983 -29.18 -32.38 -2.92
CA LEU A 983 -27.80 -32.05 -2.61
C LEU A 983 -27.70 -30.99 -1.48
N ALA A 984 -28.57 -29.98 -1.45
CA ALA A 984 -28.62 -29.03 -0.35
C ALA A 984 -28.95 -29.69 1.01
N LEU A 985 -29.92 -30.62 1.04
CA LEU A 985 -30.28 -31.37 2.25
C LEU A 985 -29.17 -32.33 2.69
N GLU A 986 -28.44 -32.94 1.74
CA GLU A 986 -27.28 -33.76 2.04
C GLU A 986 -26.16 -32.94 2.71
N ARG A 987 -25.99 -31.68 2.27
CA ARG A 987 -25.02 -30.75 2.88
C ARG A 987 -25.48 -30.22 4.23
N TYR A 988 -26.77 -29.89 4.35
CA TYR A 988 -27.38 -29.44 5.60
C TYR A 988 -28.77 -30.06 5.80
N PRO A 989 -28.86 -31.16 6.59
CA PRO A 989 -30.13 -31.85 6.84
C PRO A 989 -31.17 -31.01 7.60
N GLY A 990 -30.79 -29.88 8.19
CA GLY A 990 -31.66 -29.01 8.98
C GLY A 990 -32.61 -28.09 8.18
N LEU A 991 -32.63 -28.17 6.84
CA LEU A 991 -33.42 -27.27 6.00
C LEU A 991 -34.94 -27.56 5.98
N GLY A 992 -35.36 -28.79 6.29
CA GLY A 992 -36.77 -29.12 6.56
C GLY A 992 -37.75 -28.95 5.39
N PHE A 993 -37.44 -29.47 4.20
CA PHE A 993 -38.38 -29.51 3.07
C PHE A 993 -38.23 -30.81 2.26
N ASP A 994 -39.26 -31.19 1.50
CA ASP A 994 -39.18 -32.27 0.50
C ASP A 994 -38.66 -31.70 -0.85
N PRO A 995 -37.57 -32.24 -1.45
CA PRO A 995 -36.97 -31.70 -2.68
C PRO A 995 -37.92 -31.61 -3.88
N GLN A 996 -38.81 -32.59 -4.05
CA GLN A 996 -39.73 -32.65 -5.18
C GLN A 996 -40.86 -31.64 -5.01
N THR A 997 -41.38 -31.53 -3.80
CA THR A 997 -42.37 -30.51 -3.41
C THR A 997 -41.78 -29.11 -3.55
N LYS A 998 -40.55 -28.90 -3.08
CA LYS A 998 -39.83 -27.63 -3.19
C LYS A 998 -39.58 -27.22 -4.64
N ALA A 999 -39.19 -28.16 -5.51
CA ALA A 999 -39.02 -27.91 -6.95
C ALA A 999 -40.32 -27.49 -7.63
N ARG A 1000 -41.42 -28.19 -7.34
CA ARG A 1000 -42.75 -27.84 -7.87
C ARG A 1000 -43.23 -26.48 -7.37
N GLN A 1001 -43.04 -26.19 -6.08
CA GLN A 1001 -43.33 -24.89 -5.48
C GLN A 1001 -42.56 -23.76 -6.17
N SER A 1002 -41.24 -23.88 -6.30
CA SER A 1002 -40.41 -22.86 -6.94
C SER A 1002 -40.78 -22.65 -8.42
N ALA A 1003 -41.13 -23.72 -9.15
CA ALA A 1003 -41.59 -23.62 -10.53
C ALA A 1003 -43.01 -23.02 -10.67
N ALA A 1004 -43.92 -23.38 -9.76
CA ALA A 1004 -45.27 -22.86 -9.75
C ALA A 1004 -45.28 -21.35 -9.45
N ILE A 1005 -44.45 -20.89 -8.51
CA ILE A 1005 -44.24 -19.46 -8.24
C ILE A 1005 -43.75 -18.73 -9.50
N ALA A 1006 -42.77 -19.29 -10.21
CA ALA A 1006 -42.25 -18.69 -11.43
C ALA A 1006 -43.30 -18.56 -12.56
N LEU A 1007 -44.23 -19.52 -12.64
CA LEU A 1007 -45.33 -19.48 -13.61
C LEU A 1007 -46.41 -18.45 -13.23
N ILE A 1008 -46.68 -18.28 -11.94
CA ILE A 1008 -47.57 -17.22 -11.42
C ILE A 1008 -46.98 -15.86 -11.76
N ASP A 1009 -45.69 -15.64 -11.44
CA ASP A 1009 -44.98 -14.39 -11.74
C ASP A 1009 -45.03 -14.06 -13.24
N LYS A 1010 -44.83 -15.06 -14.10
CA LYS A 1010 -44.91 -14.90 -15.56
C LYS A 1010 -46.35 -14.65 -16.04
N GLY A 1011 -47.33 -15.28 -15.42
CA GLY A 1011 -48.75 -15.02 -15.69
C GLY A 1011 -49.16 -13.61 -15.30
N GLU A 1012 -48.62 -13.09 -14.20
CA GLU A 1012 -48.89 -11.75 -13.69
C GLU A 1012 -48.26 -10.69 -14.61
N ASP A 1013 -47.02 -10.90 -15.05
CA ASP A 1013 -46.35 -10.06 -16.06
C ASP A 1013 -47.17 -9.95 -17.36
N LEU A 1014 -47.65 -11.08 -17.87
CA LEU A 1014 -48.48 -11.10 -19.09
C LEU A 1014 -49.84 -10.43 -18.88
N ALA A 1015 -50.49 -10.67 -17.74
CA ALA A 1015 -51.75 -10.01 -17.41
C ALA A 1015 -51.57 -8.49 -17.30
N ASN A 1016 -50.49 -8.02 -16.67
CA ASN A 1016 -50.14 -6.60 -16.54
C ASN A 1016 -49.80 -5.96 -17.90
N LYS A 1017 -49.25 -6.73 -18.84
CA LYS A 1017 -49.00 -6.30 -20.23
C LYS A 1017 -50.22 -6.41 -21.15
N ASN A 1018 -51.42 -6.60 -20.58
CA ASN A 1018 -52.68 -6.76 -21.31
C ASN A 1018 -52.77 -8.03 -22.20
N ASP A 1019 -51.92 -9.04 -22.00
CA ASP A 1019 -51.93 -10.31 -22.71
C ASP A 1019 -52.58 -11.42 -21.88
N VAL A 1020 -53.88 -11.26 -21.66
CA VAL A 1020 -54.70 -12.15 -20.81
C VAL A 1020 -54.81 -13.56 -21.39
N GLU A 1021 -54.75 -13.68 -22.72
CA GLU A 1021 -54.85 -14.97 -23.43
C GLU A 1021 -53.65 -15.89 -23.12
N GLN A 1022 -52.45 -15.32 -23.00
CA GLN A 1022 -51.26 -16.07 -22.62
C GLN A 1022 -51.05 -16.18 -21.10
N ALA A 1023 -51.63 -15.27 -20.31
CA ALA A 1023 -51.56 -15.31 -18.84
C ALA A 1023 -52.38 -16.46 -18.23
N PHE A 1024 -53.60 -16.69 -18.73
CA PHE A 1024 -54.55 -17.66 -18.15
C PHE A 1024 -54.01 -19.10 -18.07
N PRO A 1025 -53.37 -19.67 -19.12
CA PRO A 1025 -52.81 -21.01 -19.07
C PRO A 1025 -51.67 -21.17 -18.05
N LEU A 1026 -50.96 -20.10 -17.71
CA LEU A 1026 -49.82 -20.16 -16.79
C LEU A 1026 -50.26 -20.32 -15.33
N TYR A 1027 -51.31 -19.62 -14.91
CA TYR A 1027 -51.88 -19.80 -13.57
C TYR A 1027 -52.47 -21.20 -13.38
N ALA A 1028 -53.19 -21.69 -14.39
CA ALA A 1028 -53.72 -23.07 -14.37
C ALA A 1028 -52.58 -24.10 -14.29
N LYS A 1029 -51.50 -23.89 -15.04
CA LYS A 1029 -50.30 -24.74 -14.99
C LYS A 1029 -49.57 -24.65 -13.65
N ALA A 1030 -49.53 -23.49 -13.01
CA ALA A 1030 -48.95 -23.30 -11.68
C ALA A 1030 -49.72 -24.10 -10.61
N GLN A 1031 -51.05 -24.00 -10.59
CA GLN A 1031 -51.90 -24.77 -9.67
C GLN A 1031 -51.88 -26.27 -9.97
N GLN A 1032 -51.67 -26.67 -11.22
CA GLN A 1032 -51.44 -28.06 -11.59
C GLN A 1032 -50.11 -28.60 -11.05
N LEU A 1033 -49.07 -27.76 -11.02
CA LEU A 1033 -47.74 -28.12 -10.54
C LEU A 1033 -47.67 -28.15 -9.00
N ASP A 1034 -48.29 -27.18 -8.34
CA ASP A 1034 -48.45 -27.16 -6.90
C ASP A 1034 -49.92 -26.86 -6.54
N PRO A 1035 -50.71 -27.89 -6.22
CA PRO A 1035 -52.11 -27.72 -5.82
C PRO A 1035 -52.29 -26.95 -4.50
N THR A 1036 -51.24 -26.80 -3.70
CA THR A 1036 -51.27 -26.08 -2.41
C THR A 1036 -50.88 -24.61 -2.53
N ILE A 1037 -50.51 -24.15 -3.74
CA ILE A 1037 -50.06 -22.78 -3.95
C ILE A 1037 -51.21 -21.78 -3.81
N GLU A 1038 -51.07 -20.88 -2.84
CA GLU A 1038 -52.01 -19.78 -2.65
C GLU A 1038 -51.68 -18.64 -3.62
N ILE A 1039 -52.47 -18.51 -4.69
CA ILE A 1039 -52.43 -17.34 -5.55
C ILE A 1039 -53.18 -16.21 -4.84
N SER A 1040 -52.52 -15.06 -4.70
CA SER A 1040 -53.05 -13.94 -3.92
C SER A 1040 -54.35 -13.37 -4.51
N ALA A 1041 -55.17 -12.78 -3.64
CA ALA A 1041 -56.39 -12.07 -4.07
C ALA A 1041 -56.09 -10.98 -5.11
N ASP A 1042 -54.97 -10.28 -4.96
CA ASP A 1042 -54.52 -9.22 -5.87
C ASP A 1042 -54.17 -9.77 -7.27
N THR A 1043 -53.49 -10.92 -7.34
CA THR A 1043 -53.11 -11.58 -8.60
C THR A 1043 -54.35 -12.10 -9.34
N TRP A 1044 -55.29 -12.73 -8.61
CA TRP A 1044 -56.59 -13.12 -9.18
C TRP A 1044 -57.41 -11.91 -9.64
N ASN A 1045 -57.39 -10.82 -8.87
CA ASN A 1045 -58.10 -9.59 -9.21
C ASN A 1045 -57.52 -8.91 -10.45
N THR A 1046 -56.21 -8.96 -10.63
CA THR A 1046 -55.54 -8.41 -11.82
C THR A 1046 -56.01 -9.13 -13.09
N LEU A 1047 -56.09 -10.46 -13.04
CA LEU A 1047 -56.64 -11.26 -14.13
C LEU A 1047 -58.14 -10.97 -14.35
N CYS A 1048 -58.90 -10.81 -13.27
CA CYS A 1048 -60.31 -10.46 -13.29
C CYS A 1048 -60.55 -9.12 -14.00
N TRP A 1049 -59.89 -8.05 -13.54
CA TRP A 1049 -60.06 -6.69 -14.03
C TRP A 1049 -59.66 -6.57 -15.50
N VAL A 1050 -58.41 -6.92 -15.83
CA VAL A 1050 -57.88 -6.75 -17.19
C VAL A 1050 -58.62 -7.68 -18.17
N GLY A 1051 -58.94 -8.90 -17.75
CA GLY A 1051 -59.70 -9.84 -18.56
C GLY A 1051 -61.13 -9.38 -18.85
N ALA A 1052 -61.82 -8.82 -17.85
CA ALA A 1052 -63.17 -8.29 -18.04
C ALA A 1052 -63.16 -7.13 -19.04
N LEU A 1053 -62.24 -6.17 -18.90
CA LEU A 1053 -62.18 -5.00 -19.78
C LEU A 1053 -61.80 -5.34 -21.23
N LYS A 1054 -61.05 -6.43 -21.47
CA LYS A 1054 -60.67 -6.91 -22.80
C LYS A 1054 -61.70 -7.84 -23.46
N GLY A 1055 -62.86 -8.03 -22.85
CA GLY A 1055 -63.93 -8.86 -23.41
C GLY A 1055 -63.81 -10.36 -23.08
N TYR A 1056 -62.95 -10.75 -22.14
CA TYR A 1056 -62.82 -12.11 -21.64
C TYR A 1056 -63.61 -12.35 -20.34
N ALA A 1057 -64.60 -11.50 -20.02
CA ALA A 1057 -65.36 -11.51 -18.76
C ALA A 1057 -65.86 -12.91 -18.37
N THR A 1058 -66.41 -13.69 -19.31
CA THR A 1058 -66.87 -15.06 -19.05
C THR A 1058 -65.75 -16.03 -18.65
N LYS A 1059 -64.52 -15.84 -19.15
CA LYS A 1059 -63.37 -16.70 -18.84
C LYS A 1059 -62.71 -16.34 -17.50
N VAL A 1060 -62.78 -15.08 -17.08
CA VAL A 1060 -62.11 -14.59 -15.86
C VAL A 1060 -63.03 -14.47 -14.65
N LEU A 1061 -64.34 -14.74 -14.80
CA LEU A 1061 -65.30 -14.66 -13.69
C LEU A 1061 -64.92 -15.59 -12.52
N ASP A 1062 -64.42 -16.80 -12.79
CA ASP A 1062 -63.91 -17.72 -11.74
C ASP A 1062 -62.73 -17.11 -10.97
N ALA A 1063 -61.83 -16.40 -11.67
CA ALA A 1063 -60.75 -15.66 -11.02
C ALA A 1063 -61.28 -14.50 -10.17
N CYS A 1064 -62.31 -13.78 -10.64
CA CYS A 1064 -62.98 -12.73 -9.87
C CYS A 1064 -63.60 -13.27 -8.57
N GLU A 1065 -64.26 -14.42 -8.62
CA GLU A 1065 -64.87 -15.04 -7.44
C GLU A 1065 -63.82 -15.49 -6.42
N LYS A 1066 -62.71 -16.09 -6.90
CA LYS A 1066 -61.57 -16.46 -6.02
C LYS A 1066 -60.93 -15.24 -5.38
N ALA A 1067 -60.79 -14.14 -6.13
CA ALA A 1067 -60.25 -12.89 -5.60
C ALA A 1067 -61.10 -12.35 -4.44
N VAL A 1068 -62.42 -12.27 -4.64
CA VAL A 1068 -63.35 -11.79 -3.59
C VAL A 1068 -63.41 -12.77 -2.41
N ALA A 1069 -63.39 -14.08 -2.65
CA ALA A 1069 -63.39 -15.06 -1.56
C ALA A 1069 -62.16 -14.93 -0.63
N LEU A 1070 -61.00 -14.59 -1.19
CA LEU A 1070 -59.75 -14.38 -0.45
C LEU A 1070 -59.69 -13.01 0.25
N ALA A 1071 -60.37 -12.00 -0.28
CA ALA A 1071 -60.40 -10.65 0.27
C ALA A 1071 -61.82 -10.07 0.23
N PRO A 1072 -62.74 -10.60 1.05
CA PRO A 1072 -64.17 -10.26 0.98
C PRO A 1072 -64.47 -8.84 1.44
N GLU A 1073 -63.56 -8.17 2.15
CA GLU A 1073 -63.72 -6.79 2.61
C GLU A 1073 -63.08 -5.75 1.66
N ASP A 1074 -62.41 -6.19 0.58
CA ASP A 1074 -61.77 -5.26 -0.36
C ASP A 1074 -62.76 -4.80 -1.45
N ALA A 1075 -63.21 -3.56 -1.30
CA ALA A 1075 -64.20 -2.97 -2.18
C ALA A 1075 -63.73 -2.83 -3.64
N ASN A 1076 -62.42 -2.74 -3.91
CA ASN A 1076 -61.90 -2.67 -5.29
C ASN A 1076 -61.94 -4.03 -5.99
N ILE A 1077 -61.72 -5.10 -5.23
CA ILE A 1077 -61.79 -6.47 -5.75
C ILE A 1077 -63.25 -6.83 -6.05
N GLN A 1078 -64.17 -6.40 -5.20
CA GLN A 1078 -65.61 -6.49 -5.48
C GLN A 1078 -66.00 -5.65 -6.70
N ASP A 1079 -65.54 -4.39 -6.81
CA ASP A 1079 -65.78 -3.54 -7.99
C ASP A 1079 -65.35 -4.24 -9.30
N SER A 1080 -64.17 -4.87 -9.29
CA SER A 1080 -63.64 -5.61 -10.44
C SER A 1080 -64.51 -6.81 -10.82
N ARG A 1081 -65.00 -7.57 -9.83
CA ARG A 1081 -65.98 -8.63 -10.05
C ARG A 1081 -67.31 -8.08 -10.56
N GLY A 1082 -67.74 -6.91 -10.08
CA GLY A 1082 -68.94 -6.23 -10.54
C GLY A 1082 -68.89 -5.90 -12.04
N VAL A 1083 -67.74 -5.46 -12.54
CA VAL A 1083 -67.50 -5.24 -13.99
C VAL A 1083 -67.66 -6.55 -14.77
N ALA A 1084 -67.03 -7.64 -14.31
CA ALA A 1084 -67.16 -8.94 -14.96
C ALA A 1084 -68.62 -9.44 -14.96
N ARG A 1085 -69.31 -9.36 -13.83
CA ARG A 1085 -70.72 -9.77 -13.67
C ARG A 1085 -71.67 -8.96 -14.55
N ALA A 1086 -71.48 -7.65 -14.65
CA ALA A 1086 -72.27 -6.80 -15.53
C ALA A 1086 -72.08 -7.20 -17.00
N LEU A 1087 -70.85 -7.51 -17.42
CA LEU A 1087 -70.56 -7.97 -18.79
C LEU A 1087 -71.09 -9.38 -19.08
N THR A 1088 -71.22 -10.24 -18.08
CA THR A 1088 -71.81 -11.59 -18.21
C THR A 1088 -73.33 -11.65 -17.98
N GLY A 1089 -73.97 -10.52 -17.66
CA GLY A 1089 -75.43 -10.41 -17.52
C GLY A 1089 -75.98 -10.58 -16.09
N ASP A 1090 -75.13 -10.73 -15.07
CA ASP A 1090 -75.54 -10.71 -13.66
C ASP A 1090 -75.62 -9.28 -13.12
N PHE A 1091 -76.69 -8.59 -13.49
CA PHE A 1091 -76.88 -7.18 -13.12
C PHE A 1091 -77.13 -6.99 -11.62
N GLN A 1092 -77.80 -7.94 -10.97
CA GLN A 1092 -78.09 -7.84 -9.53
C GLN A 1092 -76.82 -8.01 -8.70
N GLY A 1093 -75.97 -8.99 -9.04
CA GLY A 1093 -74.66 -9.17 -8.41
C GLY A 1093 -73.72 -8.00 -8.67
N ALA A 1094 -73.68 -7.47 -9.90
CA ALA A 1094 -72.88 -6.29 -10.24
C ALA A 1094 -73.31 -5.03 -9.46
N ILE A 1095 -74.62 -4.79 -9.31
CA ILE A 1095 -75.13 -3.67 -8.53
C ILE A 1095 -74.69 -3.78 -7.06
N ALA A 1096 -74.74 -4.99 -6.48
CA ALA A 1096 -74.34 -5.21 -5.09
C ALA A 1096 -72.84 -4.91 -4.89
N ASP A 1097 -72.00 -5.43 -5.77
CA ASP A 1097 -70.54 -5.23 -5.74
C ASP A 1097 -70.16 -3.74 -5.93
N PHE A 1098 -70.77 -3.04 -6.90
CA PHE A 1098 -70.56 -1.60 -7.09
C PHE A 1098 -71.06 -0.76 -5.91
N GLN A 1099 -72.14 -1.19 -5.25
CA GLN A 1099 -72.68 -0.48 -4.08
C GLN A 1099 -71.71 -0.60 -2.88
N VAL A 1100 -71.01 -1.72 -2.73
CA VAL A 1100 -69.96 -1.85 -1.71
C VAL A 1100 -68.80 -0.89 -1.98
N PHE A 1101 -68.38 -0.74 -3.23
CA PHE A 1101 -67.39 0.28 -3.62
C PHE A 1101 -67.87 1.70 -3.28
N VAL A 1102 -69.10 2.06 -3.65
CA VAL A 1102 -69.68 3.37 -3.34
C VAL A 1102 -69.71 3.64 -1.83
N ASN A 1103 -70.17 2.66 -1.04
CA ASN A 1103 -70.25 2.76 0.42
C ASN A 1103 -68.86 2.86 1.07
N TRP A 1104 -67.87 2.15 0.54
CA TRP A 1104 -66.49 2.24 1.01
C TRP A 1104 -65.90 3.62 0.76
N VAL A 1105 -66.12 4.21 -0.42
CA VAL A 1105 -65.71 5.59 -0.72
C VAL A 1105 -66.38 6.59 0.25
N ASP A 1106 -67.65 6.35 0.60
CA ASP A 1106 -68.40 7.17 1.56
C ASP A 1106 -67.95 7.02 3.02
N GLY A 1107 -67.54 5.82 3.43
CA GLY A 1107 -67.23 5.51 4.84
C GLY A 1107 -65.76 5.71 5.24
N ASN A 1108 -64.80 5.37 4.37
CA ASN A 1108 -63.37 5.36 4.70
C ASN A 1108 -62.42 5.65 3.51
N GLY A 1109 -62.93 5.92 2.29
CA GLY A 1109 -62.19 5.68 1.04
C GLY A 1109 -61.83 6.83 0.08
N GLY A 1110 -62.12 8.12 0.33
CA GLY A 1110 -61.43 9.17 -0.47
C GLY A 1110 -62.04 10.58 -0.55
N LYS A 1111 -61.24 11.61 -0.24
CA LYS A 1111 -61.45 13.01 -0.67
C LYS A 1111 -60.81 13.33 -2.04
N LEU A 1112 -60.27 12.31 -2.72
CA LEU A 1112 -59.56 12.46 -3.99
C LEU A 1112 -60.56 12.60 -5.16
N PRO A 1113 -60.39 13.58 -6.08
CA PRO A 1113 -61.32 13.80 -7.19
C PRO A 1113 -61.53 12.59 -8.10
N GLU A 1114 -60.48 11.79 -8.34
CA GLU A 1114 -60.52 10.59 -9.19
C GLU A 1114 -61.40 9.48 -8.60
N ILE A 1115 -61.26 9.18 -7.31
CA ILE A 1115 -62.11 8.18 -6.62
C ILE A 1115 -63.56 8.68 -6.54
N GLN A 1116 -63.78 9.98 -6.43
CA GLN A 1116 -65.13 10.58 -6.50
C GLN A 1116 -65.71 10.49 -7.92
N GLN A 1117 -64.88 10.61 -8.95
CA GLN A 1117 -65.27 10.39 -10.34
C GLN A 1117 -65.62 8.92 -10.60
N GLU A 1118 -64.80 7.98 -10.12
CA GLU A 1118 -65.08 6.54 -10.19
C GLU A 1118 -66.36 6.20 -9.45
N LYS A 1119 -66.54 6.73 -8.23
CA LYS A 1119 -67.80 6.60 -7.48
C LYS A 1119 -68.99 7.10 -8.29
N ALA A 1120 -68.87 8.24 -8.96
CA ALA A 1120 -69.94 8.77 -9.82
C ALA A 1120 -70.19 7.85 -11.03
N ASP A 1121 -69.15 7.30 -11.65
CA ASP A 1121 -69.26 6.31 -12.73
C ASP A 1121 -69.97 5.04 -12.23
N ARG A 1122 -69.64 4.51 -11.03
CA ARG A 1122 -70.30 3.33 -10.43
C ARG A 1122 -71.75 3.61 -10.03
N GLN A 1123 -72.05 4.79 -9.50
CA GLN A 1123 -73.43 5.23 -9.22
C GLN A 1123 -74.27 5.33 -10.50
N ARG A 1124 -73.67 5.85 -11.58
CA ARG A 1124 -74.27 5.87 -12.92
C ARG A 1124 -74.50 4.45 -13.44
N TRP A 1125 -73.50 3.57 -13.31
CA TRP A 1125 -73.62 2.17 -13.74
C TRP A 1125 -74.73 1.43 -12.97
N ILE A 1126 -74.83 1.60 -11.66
CA ILE A 1126 -75.91 1.04 -10.83
C ILE A 1126 -77.29 1.51 -11.33
N LYS A 1127 -77.44 2.78 -11.68
CA LYS A 1127 -78.72 3.33 -12.19
C LYS A 1127 -79.13 2.68 -13.52
N GLU A 1128 -78.18 2.54 -14.45
CA GLU A 1128 -78.42 1.92 -15.75
C GLU A 1128 -78.72 0.41 -15.63
N LEU A 1129 -77.97 -0.30 -14.79
CA LEU A 1129 -78.18 -1.73 -14.52
C LEU A 1129 -79.57 -2.00 -13.89
N ARG A 1130 -80.04 -1.12 -12.98
CA ARG A 1130 -81.40 -1.20 -12.41
C ARG A 1130 -82.49 -0.98 -13.45
N ALA A 1131 -82.20 -0.22 -14.51
CA ALA A 1131 -83.09 -0.03 -15.65
C ALA A 1131 -83.00 -1.16 -16.70
N GLY A 1132 -82.22 -2.21 -16.43
CA GLY A 1132 -82.03 -3.35 -17.32
C GLY A 1132 -81.08 -3.09 -18.50
N ARG A 1133 -80.30 -2.00 -18.47
CA ARG A 1133 -79.34 -1.63 -19.51
C ARG A 1133 -77.91 -1.83 -19.01
N ASN A 1134 -77.04 -2.44 -19.82
CA ASN A 1134 -75.63 -2.60 -19.46
C ASN A 1134 -74.85 -1.32 -19.80
N PRO A 1135 -74.30 -0.60 -18.81
CA PRO A 1135 -73.57 0.65 -19.01
C PRO A 1135 -72.15 0.47 -19.56
N LEU A 1136 -71.61 -0.76 -19.55
CA LEU A 1136 -70.23 -1.06 -19.95
C LEU A 1136 -70.12 -1.29 -21.47
N THR A 1137 -70.28 -0.22 -22.26
CA THR A 1137 -70.11 -0.25 -23.72
C THR A 1137 -68.63 -0.43 -24.11
N PRO A 1138 -68.29 -0.85 -25.34
CA PRO A 1138 -66.89 -0.93 -25.78
C PRO A 1138 -66.12 0.38 -25.64
N GLU A 1139 -66.79 1.53 -25.77
CA GLU A 1139 -66.19 2.85 -25.52
C GLU A 1139 -65.92 3.09 -24.03
N GLU A 1140 -66.87 2.72 -23.17
CA GLU A 1140 -66.69 2.81 -21.71
C GLU A 1140 -65.61 1.85 -21.22
N LEU A 1141 -65.53 0.62 -21.74
CA LEU A 1141 -64.46 -0.33 -21.41
C LEU A 1141 -63.08 0.19 -21.82
N ARG A 1142 -62.96 0.84 -22.99
CA ARG A 1142 -61.71 1.50 -23.44
C ARG A 1142 -61.36 2.73 -22.61
N ARG A 1143 -62.33 3.35 -21.94
CA ARG A 1143 -62.11 4.48 -21.02
C ARG A 1143 -61.62 4.00 -19.65
N GLN A 1144 -61.96 2.77 -19.26
CA GLN A 1144 -61.54 2.14 -18.00
C GLN A 1144 -60.21 1.36 -18.12
N LEU A 1145 -59.87 0.90 -19.33
CA LEU A 1145 -58.56 0.34 -19.73
C LEU A 1145 -57.52 1.45 -19.90
#